data_AF-A0A328V8M8-F1
#
_entry.id   AF-A0A328V8M8-F1
#
_cell.length_a   1.000
_cell.length_b   1.000
_cell.length_c   1.000
_cell.angle_alpha   90.00
_cell.angle_beta   90.00
_cell.angle_gamma   90.00
#
_symmetry.space_group_name_H-M   'P 1'
#
loop_
_entity.id
_entity.type
_entity.pdbx_description
1 polymer ?
#
loop_
_entity_poly.entity_id
_entity_poly.type
_entity_poly.pdbx_seq_one_letter_code
_entity_poly.pdbx_strand_id
1 'polypeptide(L)'
;MPSWIEPYLLATTLAVLVTMLGVMPRFVRESRTNGVILLALVALAGGSAAEWFHQPWLPGAVLLLPVLLWLWGRRGAWNAWALIAGACLLLQTVASLLPLGVTFLQSSGISRAVGALMGGTQMLSVVATAPVIFDLLNVPGRGHFPERDRMLAAPEPSHWPGCCVQVPTHNEPPELVARVILQLLRQQYPGPWMIQVIDNHTPDPATWKPIARLCQRYHQRIQFLHLEQWPGFKTGALNEGTRRLPAWGELIAVVDADDLVHPQFLRATVRHFVDPSVAFVQTPQHYRAWQGHPYFDGLNYMYAAFFATYLASRREPHSIMCTGTMGLVRRSSLEEVGLWDETCVTEDAELSIRLLGKGWKGVDDHRPYGAGLMPFEFDALKKQRFRWAFGTMQLLKKHWRPLLGLSSPGRYHLTLTQRLCYLGIGFQYLTEALTFCSTLLLGGAVGVSTLMGHHMLLPLPPIWLIPVLLLLTTGIRTVWGLREATGCKPGQAIGALLFFYALSWVTCQACLTALFRQKGVFLRTPKIRPQHRRWQRALLITAQETLLSAVLVGGALGMSLLQPASVLAIVLFLLQGLIYGMAPVCALAAEGIWLIPRRLPGTNGSPFSTRRLAPPPPSLLQESAWSASQHRGHSAGCHSHSLVAGSGNDAAHGKTELVVPQVGVLRFHALGPSVSLHLPSDANQALRGPTEWTTDRLFSAQQNPSLQVLVERILMQLFAQVLDRPAVCIKGTSHFFESGRDAQTLSALLCAIEERLQIRLSPEEIIEHPILFRLAAIVVQRQAAMVPLSTQQPGRMR
;
A
#
# COMPACT_ATOMS: atom_id res chain seq x y z
N MET A 1 -44.81 -13.42 9.16
CA MET A 1 -44.30 -12.67 7.98
C MET A 1 -45.08 -13.07 6.74
N PRO A 2 -45.19 -12.22 5.69
CA PRO A 2 -45.70 -12.65 4.40
C PRO A 2 -44.99 -13.91 3.91
N SER A 3 -45.75 -14.89 3.44
CA SER A 3 -45.27 -16.23 3.07
C SER A 3 -44.25 -16.26 1.93
N TRP A 4 -44.11 -15.17 1.18
CA TRP A 4 -43.24 -15.08 0.02
C TRP A 4 -41.80 -14.60 0.34
N ILE A 5 -41.56 -14.03 1.52
CA ILE A 5 -40.27 -13.37 1.84
C ILE A 5 -39.13 -14.37 2.02
N GLU A 6 -39.33 -15.40 2.84
CA GLU A 6 -38.34 -16.45 3.07
C GLU A 6 -37.90 -17.14 1.76
N PRO A 7 -38.82 -17.56 0.87
CA PRO A 7 -38.45 -18.10 -0.44
C PRO A 7 -37.64 -17.12 -1.29
N TYR A 8 -38.05 -15.86 -1.33
CA TYR A 8 -37.38 -14.84 -2.14
C TYR A 8 -35.96 -14.56 -1.65
N LEU A 9 -35.76 -14.50 -0.32
CA LEU A 9 -34.45 -14.29 0.29
C LEU A 9 -33.52 -15.48 0.07
N LEU A 10 -34.00 -16.72 0.18
CA LEU A 10 -33.19 -17.90 -0.12
C LEU A 10 -32.75 -17.91 -1.59
N ALA A 11 -33.70 -17.70 -2.51
CA ALA A 11 -33.45 -17.73 -3.95
C ALA A 11 -32.41 -16.67 -4.37
N THR A 12 -32.55 -15.43 -3.90
CA THR A 12 -31.60 -14.34 -4.17
C THR A 12 -30.24 -14.59 -3.53
N THR A 13 -30.19 -15.21 -2.35
CA THR A 13 -28.92 -15.54 -1.67
C THR A 13 -28.14 -16.58 -2.44
N LEU A 14 -28.81 -17.66 -2.86
CA LEU A 14 -28.21 -18.70 -3.69
C LEU A 14 -27.75 -18.13 -5.03
N ALA A 15 -28.53 -17.26 -5.67
CA ALA A 15 -28.14 -16.58 -6.90
C ALA A 15 -26.88 -15.71 -6.73
N VAL A 16 -26.74 -14.99 -5.61
CA VAL A 16 -25.51 -14.24 -5.31
C VAL A 16 -24.33 -15.19 -5.10
N LEU A 17 -24.48 -16.25 -4.30
CA LEU A 17 -23.39 -17.20 -4.08
C LEU A 17 -22.93 -17.86 -5.38
N VAL A 18 -23.88 -18.29 -6.21
CA VAL A 18 -23.64 -18.86 -7.54
C VAL A 18 -22.95 -17.85 -8.45
N THR A 19 -23.41 -16.60 -8.49
CA THR A 19 -22.75 -15.58 -9.32
C THR A 19 -21.36 -15.26 -8.82
N MET A 20 -21.13 -15.20 -7.51
CA MET A 20 -19.80 -14.98 -6.94
C MET A 20 -18.84 -16.13 -7.25
N LEU A 21 -19.30 -17.39 -7.13
CA LEU A 21 -18.50 -18.57 -7.46
C LEU A 21 -18.23 -18.65 -8.97
N GLY A 22 -19.24 -18.38 -9.80
CA GLY A 22 -19.11 -18.34 -11.26
C GLY A 22 -18.19 -17.21 -11.75
N VAL A 23 -17.95 -16.20 -10.91
CA VAL A 23 -17.04 -15.07 -11.19
C VAL A 23 -15.58 -15.37 -10.81
N MET A 24 -15.29 -16.40 -10.00
CA MET A 24 -13.92 -16.78 -9.58
C MET A 24 -13.30 -17.89 -10.48
N PRO A 25 -11.95 -17.98 -10.57
CA PRO A 25 -11.11 -17.52 -11.68
C PRO A 25 -11.20 -18.30 -13.02
N ARG A 26 -10.80 -17.65 -14.13
CA ARG A 26 -10.68 -18.12 -15.54
C ARG A 26 -11.94 -18.34 -16.36
N PHE A 27 -13.12 -18.50 -15.76
CA PHE A 27 -14.33 -18.78 -16.53
C PHE A 27 -14.88 -17.56 -17.29
N VAL A 28 -14.44 -16.33 -17.01
CA VAL A 28 -15.27 -15.14 -17.36
C VAL A 28 -14.55 -14.00 -18.07
N ARG A 29 -13.44 -14.27 -18.77
CA ARG A 29 -12.76 -13.15 -19.43
C ARG A 29 -13.47 -12.62 -20.67
N GLU A 30 -14.04 -13.43 -21.58
CA GLU A 30 -14.42 -12.84 -22.89
C GLU A 30 -15.66 -13.40 -23.63
N SER A 31 -16.35 -14.44 -23.12
CA SER A 31 -17.39 -15.12 -23.91
C SER A 31 -18.82 -14.81 -23.45
N ARG A 32 -19.70 -14.50 -24.41
CA ARG A 32 -21.15 -14.36 -24.20
C ARG A 32 -21.79 -15.63 -23.65
N THR A 33 -21.25 -16.79 -24.02
CA THR A 33 -21.67 -18.12 -23.54
C THR A 33 -21.60 -18.21 -22.02
N ASN A 34 -20.63 -17.54 -21.40
CA ASN A 34 -20.43 -17.60 -19.94
C ASN A 34 -21.50 -16.79 -19.21
N GLY A 35 -22.00 -15.71 -19.81
CA GLY A 35 -23.17 -14.98 -19.29
C GLY A 35 -24.44 -15.83 -19.33
N VAL A 36 -24.62 -16.64 -20.39
CA VAL A 36 -25.75 -17.59 -20.50
C VAL A 36 -25.64 -18.69 -19.46
N ILE A 37 -24.45 -19.27 -19.27
CA ILE A 37 -24.20 -20.27 -18.21
C ILE A 37 -24.50 -19.68 -16.83
N LEU A 38 -24.05 -18.45 -16.57
CA LEU A 38 -24.31 -17.77 -15.29
C LEU A 38 -25.81 -17.55 -15.06
N LEU A 39 -26.56 -17.13 -16.09
CA LEU A 39 -28.02 -17.02 -16.02
C LEU A 39 -28.68 -18.38 -15.77
N ALA A 40 -28.22 -19.46 -16.40
CA ALA A 40 -28.74 -20.80 -16.16
C ALA A 40 -28.49 -21.25 -14.72
N LEU A 41 -27.32 -20.98 -14.15
CA LEU A 41 -27.04 -21.29 -12.75
C LEU A 41 -27.88 -20.45 -11.78
N VAL A 42 -28.11 -19.17 -12.08
CA VAL A 42 -29.05 -18.31 -11.32
C VAL A 42 -30.48 -18.84 -11.43
N ALA A 43 -30.89 -19.33 -12.61
CA ALA A 43 -32.18 -19.97 -12.82
C ALA A 43 -32.34 -21.22 -11.95
N LEU A 44 -31.31 -22.06 -11.88
CA LEU A 44 -31.29 -23.26 -11.02
C LEU A 44 -31.38 -22.91 -9.54
N ALA A 45 -30.72 -21.83 -9.10
CA ALA A 45 -30.86 -21.34 -7.73
C ALA A 45 -32.30 -20.92 -7.41
N GLY A 46 -32.95 -20.19 -8.32
CA GLY A 46 -34.36 -19.82 -8.21
C GLY A 46 -35.30 -21.04 -8.29
N GLY A 47 -34.99 -22.01 -9.14
CA GLY A 47 -35.74 -23.27 -9.30
C GLY A 47 -35.69 -24.16 -8.08
N SER A 48 -34.51 -24.29 -7.46
CA SER A 48 -34.34 -25.04 -6.22
C SER A 48 -35.17 -24.44 -5.08
N ALA A 49 -35.20 -23.10 -4.97
CA ALA A 49 -36.06 -22.42 -4.01
C ALA A 49 -37.56 -22.54 -4.37
N ALA A 50 -37.91 -22.52 -5.65
CA ALA A 50 -39.28 -22.74 -6.14
C ALA A 50 -39.81 -24.11 -5.76
N GLU A 51 -38.98 -25.15 -5.87
CA GLU A 51 -39.31 -26.51 -5.48
C GLU A 51 -39.47 -26.63 -3.96
N TRP A 52 -38.49 -26.13 -3.18
CA TRP A 52 -38.53 -26.18 -1.72
C TRP A 52 -39.79 -25.48 -1.15
N PHE A 53 -40.11 -24.29 -1.65
CA PHE A 53 -41.21 -23.49 -1.10
C PHE A 53 -42.53 -23.62 -1.88
N HIS A 54 -42.59 -24.47 -2.91
CA HIS A 54 -43.73 -24.60 -3.82
C HIS A 54 -44.18 -23.27 -4.45
N GLN A 55 -43.21 -22.44 -4.88
CA GLN A 55 -43.43 -21.10 -5.44
C GLN A 55 -42.90 -21.01 -6.89
N PRO A 56 -43.71 -21.31 -7.92
CA PRO A 56 -43.24 -21.43 -9.31
C PRO A 56 -42.76 -20.11 -9.94
N TRP A 57 -43.07 -18.96 -9.34
CA TRP A 57 -42.69 -17.63 -9.84
C TRP A 57 -41.25 -17.22 -9.49
N LEU A 58 -40.60 -17.85 -8.50
CA LEU A 58 -39.27 -17.48 -8.01
C LEU A 58 -38.16 -17.46 -9.08
N PRO A 59 -38.07 -18.44 -10.02
CA PRO A 59 -37.03 -18.42 -11.03
C PRO A 59 -37.13 -17.20 -11.93
N GLY A 60 -38.36 -16.85 -12.36
CA GLY A 60 -38.61 -15.66 -13.17
C GLY A 60 -38.27 -14.36 -12.43
N ALA A 61 -38.61 -14.25 -11.15
CA ALA A 61 -38.34 -13.06 -10.35
C ALA A 61 -36.83 -12.81 -10.14
N VAL A 62 -36.03 -13.86 -9.93
CA VAL A 62 -34.58 -13.72 -9.73
C VAL A 62 -33.83 -13.52 -11.06
N LEU A 63 -34.40 -13.94 -12.19
CA LEU A 63 -33.80 -13.78 -13.52
C LEU A 63 -34.11 -12.46 -14.22
N LEU A 64 -35.26 -11.83 -13.93
CA LEU A 64 -35.75 -10.68 -14.70
C LEU A 64 -34.70 -9.57 -14.82
N LEU A 65 -34.18 -9.08 -13.69
CA LEU A 65 -33.21 -7.98 -13.69
C LEU A 65 -31.85 -8.39 -14.31
N PRO A 66 -31.23 -9.54 -13.94
CA PRO A 66 -30.03 -10.03 -14.62
C PRO A 66 -30.18 -10.15 -16.14
N VAL A 67 -31.31 -10.67 -16.65
CA VAL A 67 -31.56 -10.82 -18.09
C VAL A 67 -31.68 -9.45 -18.75
N LEU A 68 -32.44 -8.51 -18.17
CA LEU A 68 -32.57 -7.15 -18.71
C LEU A 68 -31.22 -6.44 -18.79
N LEU A 69 -30.40 -6.52 -17.73
CA LEU A 69 -29.07 -5.92 -17.74
C LEU A 69 -28.10 -6.66 -18.68
N TRP A 70 -28.22 -7.98 -18.83
CA TRP A 70 -27.45 -8.74 -19.83
C TRP A 70 -27.80 -8.31 -21.26
N LEU A 71 -29.09 -8.09 -21.57
CA LEU A 71 -29.55 -7.56 -22.85
C LEU A 71 -29.06 -6.13 -23.10
N TRP A 72 -29.08 -5.28 -22.07
CA TRP A 72 -28.59 -3.90 -22.15
C TRP A 72 -27.07 -3.82 -22.28
N GLY A 73 -26.35 -4.69 -21.59
CA GLY A 73 -24.89 -4.83 -21.62
C GLY A 73 -24.31 -5.12 -23.00
N ARG A 74 -25.15 -5.53 -23.97
CA ARG A 74 -24.77 -5.72 -25.38
C ARG A 74 -24.19 -4.47 -26.04
N ARG A 75 -24.43 -3.28 -25.48
CA ARG A 75 -24.01 -1.98 -26.03
C ARG A 75 -23.10 -1.18 -25.09
N GLY A 76 -22.73 -1.74 -23.94
CA GLY A 76 -22.04 -1.01 -22.86
C GLY A 76 -20.57 -1.40 -22.68
N ALA A 77 -19.85 -0.60 -21.89
CA ALA A 77 -18.44 -0.84 -21.56
C ALA A 77 -18.20 -2.03 -20.61
N TRP A 78 -19.27 -2.53 -19.98
CA TRP A 78 -19.22 -3.59 -18.99
C TRP A 78 -19.62 -4.93 -19.61
N ASN A 79 -18.86 -5.96 -19.27
CA ASN A 79 -19.13 -7.33 -19.65
C ASN A 79 -20.44 -7.81 -19.02
N ALA A 80 -21.14 -8.66 -19.76
CA ALA A 80 -22.51 -9.06 -19.42
C ALA A 80 -22.63 -9.80 -18.07
N TRP A 81 -21.58 -10.52 -17.66
CA TRP A 81 -21.52 -11.18 -16.36
C TRP A 81 -21.39 -10.20 -15.18
N ALA A 82 -20.68 -9.08 -15.35
CA ALA A 82 -20.49 -8.08 -14.30
C ALA A 82 -21.82 -7.39 -13.99
N LEU A 83 -22.62 -7.18 -15.03
CA LEU A 83 -24.00 -6.70 -14.93
C LEU A 83 -24.92 -7.72 -14.24
N ILE A 84 -24.81 -9.02 -14.56
CA ILE A 84 -25.55 -10.09 -13.88
C ILE A 84 -25.19 -10.16 -12.39
N ALA A 85 -23.89 -10.11 -12.05
CA ALA A 85 -23.41 -10.10 -10.68
C ALA A 85 -23.91 -8.87 -9.91
N GLY A 86 -23.85 -7.68 -10.52
CA GLY A 86 -24.43 -6.46 -9.98
C GLY A 86 -25.95 -6.56 -9.75
N ALA A 87 -26.69 -7.13 -10.70
CA ALA A 87 -28.12 -7.37 -10.58
C ALA A 87 -28.46 -8.31 -9.42
N CYS A 88 -27.76 -9.43 -9.30
CA CYS A 88 -28.00 -10.39 -8.20
C CYS A 88 -27.73 -9.74 -6.84
N LEU A 89 -26.68 -8.93 -6.74
CA LEU A 89 -26.38 -8.17 -5.52
C LEU A 89 -27.44 -7.11 -5.20
N LEU A 90 -27.99 -6.44 -6.22
CA LEU A 90 -29.09 -5.49 -6.06
C LEU A 90 -30.38 -6.21 -5.64
N LEU A 91 -30.71 -7.34 -6.26
CA LEU A 91 -31.87 -8.16 -5.88
C LEU A 91 -31.74 -8.66 -4.43
N GLN A 92 -30.57 -9.19 -4.07
CA GLN A 92 -30.28 -9.59 -2.69
C GLN A 92 -30.45 -8.41 -1.73
N THR A 93 -29.97 -7.23 -2.10
CA THR A 93 -30.11 -5.99 -1.34
C THR A 93 -31.57 -5.62 -1.13
N VAL A 94 -32.41 -5.69 -2.16
CA VAL A 94 -33.86 -5.40 -2.05
C VAL A 94 -34.57 -6.47 -1.22
N ALA A 95 -34.30 -7.75 -1.49
CA ALA A 95 -34.80 -8.90 -0.74
C ALA A 95 -34.46 -8.78 0.75
N SER A 96 -33.31 -8.19 1.04
CA SER A 96 -32.80 -7.95 2.39
C SER A 96 -33.56 -6.87 3.17
N LEU A 97 -34.04 -5.83 2.49
CA LEU A 97 -34.73 -4.69 3.11
C LEU A 97 -36.22 -4.94 3.35
N LEU A 98 -36.85 -5.84 2.58
CA LEU A 98 -38.27 -6.15 2.67
C LEU A 98 -38.70 -6.73 4.03
N PRO A 99 -38.07 -7.81 4.54
CA PRO A 99 -38.45 -8.37 5.83
C PRO A 99 -38.14 -7.44 7.01
N LEU A 100 -37.18 -6.52 6.86
CA LEU A 100 -36.93 -5.46 7.84
C LEU A 100 -38.13 -4.51 7.97
N GLY A 101 -38.66 -4.04 6.84
CA GLY A 101 -39.86 -3.19 6.81
C GLY A 101 -41.07 -3.89 7.42
N VAL A 102 -41.26 -5.17 7.13
CA VAL A 102 -42.35 -5.98 7.71
C VAL A 102 -42.18 -6.17 9.22
N THR A 103 -40.97 -6.50 9.70
CA THR A 103 -40.68 -6.68 11.13
C THR A 103 -40.93 -5.39 11.89
N PHE A 104 -40.50 -4.25 11.33
CA PHE A 104 -40.75 -2.93 11.89
C PHE A 104 -42.25 -2.65 12.04
N LEU A 105 -43.05 -2.93 11.01
CA LEU A 105 -44.51 -2.73 11.04
C LEU A 105 -45.24 -3.66 12.03
N GLN A 106 -44.71 -4.87 12.26
CA GLN A 106 -45.31 -5.88 13.15
C GLN A 106 -44.91 -5.74 14.63
N SER A 107 -43.79 -5.06 14.90
CA SER A 107 -43.29 -4.83 16.26
C SER A 107 -44.08 -3.75 17.02
N SER A 108 -44.09 -3.80 18.36
CA SER A 108 -44.71 -2.79 19.24
C SER A 108 -43.80 -2.40 20.41
N GLY A 109 -44.07 -1.26 21.04
CA GLY A 109 -43.31 -0.79 22.22
C GLY A 109 -41.81 -0.64 21.99
N ILE A 110 -41.00 -1.06 22.96
CA ILE A 110 -39.53 -1.00 22.92
C ILE A 110 -38.96 -1.86 21.79
N SER A 111 -39.59 -3.00 21.47
CA SER A 111 -39.19 -3.86 20.36
C SER A 111 -39.26 -3.14 19.01
N ARG A 112 -40.23 -2.22 18.84
CA ARG A 112 -40.31 -1.37 17.64
C ARG A 112 -39.16 -0.39 17.54
N ALA A 113 -38.81 0.27 18.65
CA ALA A 113 -37.69 1.20 18.68
C ALA A 113 -36.35 0.52 18.39
N VAL A 114 -36.10 -0.63 19.02
CA VAL A 114 -34.89 -1.44 18.80
C VAL A 114 -34.84 -1.97 17.37
N GLY A 115 -35.94 -2.53 16.86
CA GLY A 115 -36.05 -3.02 15.50
C GLY A 115 -35.86 -1.92 14.44
N ALA A 116 -36.40 -0.72 14.67
CA ALA A 116 -36.21 0.44 13.80
C ALA A 116 -34.75 0.87 13.71
N LEU A 117 -34.07 0.92 14.87
CA LEU A 117 -32.69 1.34 14.95
C LEU A 117 -31.77 0.32 14.26
N MET A 118 -31.98 -0.96 14.54
CA MET A 118 -31.23 -2.03 13.87
C MET A 118 -31.49 -2.02 12.36
N GLY A 119 -32.75 -1.84 11.95
CA GLY A 119 -33.08 -1.75 10.54
C GLY A 119 -32.50 -0.55 9.82
N GLY A 120 -32.49 0.62 10.46
CA GLY A 120 -31.81 1.79 9.95
C GLY A 120 -30.32 1.55 9.77
N THR A 121 -29.64 0.94 10.76
CA THR A 121 -28.20 0.62 10.64
C THR A 121 -27.90 -0.41 9.54
N GLN A 122 -28.77 -1.40 9.34
CA GLN A 122 -28.63 -2.36 8.25
C GLN A 122 -28.84 -1.71 6.87
N MET A 123 -29.86 -0.86 6.73
CA MET A 123 -30.11 -0.13 5.49
C MET A 123 -28.93 0.78 5.14
N LEU A 124 -28.39 1.48 6.14
CA LEU A 124 -27.19 2.30 5.97
C LEU A 124 -25.97 1.45 5.57
N SER A 125 -25.79 0.26 6.16
CA SER A 125 -24.67 -0.65 5.85
C SER A 125 -24.73 -1.16 4.41
N VAL A 126 -25.93 -1.48 3.95
CA VAL A 126 -26.20 -1.91 2.57
C VAL A 126 -25.87 -0.79 1.58
N VAL A 127 -26.39 0.41 1.82
CA VAL A 127 -26.09 1.60 1.01
C VAL A 127 -24.59 1.88 1.01
N ALA A 128 -23.94 1.73 2.17
CA ALA A 128 -22.52 1.99 2.32
C ALA A 128 -21.62 0.95 1.62
N THR A 129 -22.12 -0.26 1.40
CA THR A 129 -21.38 -1.33 0.72
C THR A 129 -21.49 -1.24 -0.81
N ALA A 130 -22.52 -0.59 -1.35
CA ALA A 130 -22.74 -0.50 -2.81
C ALA A 130 -21.55 0.10 -3.60
N PRO A 131 -20.85 1.14 -3.11
CA PRO A 131 -19.67 1.69 -3.81
C PRO A 131 -18.48 0.72 -3.82
N VAL A 132 -18.29 -0.04 -2.73
CA VAL A 132 -17.26 -1.11 -2.67
C VAL A 132 -17.56 -2.19 -3.70
N ILE A 133 -18.85 -2.56 -3.83
CA ILE A 133 -19.30 -3.51 -4.85
C ILE A 133 -19.00 -3.00 -6.25
N PHE A 134 -19.32 -1.73 -6.51
CA PHE A 134 -19.03 -1.09 -7.78
C PHE A 134 -17.53 -1.12 -8.10
N ASP A 135 -16.68 -0.72 -7.15
CA ASP A 135 -15.23 -0.67 -7.35
C ASP A 135 -14.63 -2.06 -7.61
N LEU A 136 -15.14 -3.10 -6.94
CA LEU A 136 -14.72 -4.49 -7.12
C LEU A 136 -15.21 -5.13 -8.44
N LEU A 137 -16.35 -4.69 -8.98
CA LEU A 137 -16.89 -5.19 -10.25
C LEU A 137 -16.42 -4.40 -11.47
N ASN A 138 -16.13 -3.11 -11.31
CA ASN A 138 -15.87 -2.21 -12.44
C ASN A 138 -14.57 -2.57 -13.17
N VAL A 139 -13.44 -2.70 -12.47
CA VAL A 139 -12.15 -3.00 -13.12
C VAL A 139 -12.14 -4.40 -13.75
N PRO A 140 -12.49 -5.48 -13.03
CA PRO A 140 -12.48 -6.82 -13.64
C PRO A 140 -13.60 -7.01 -14.67
N GLY A 141 -14.72 -6.31 -14.51
CA GLY A 141 -15.93 -6.45 -15.32
C GLY A 141 -15.95 -5.60 -16.58
N ARG A 142 -15.02 -4.66 -16.76
CA ARG A 142 -14.99 -3.76 -17.93
C ARG A 142 -14.17 -4.38 -19.06
N GLY A 143 -14.73 -4.38 -20.27
CA GLY A 143 -14.09 -4.95 -21.46
C GLY A 143 -13.08 -4.02 -22.15
N HIS A 144 -13.23 -2.70 -21.97
CA HIS A 144 -12.37 -1.70 -22.57
C HIS A 144 -12.19 -0.46 -21.68
N PHE A 145 -11.00 0.15 -21.72
CA PHE A 145 -10.61 1.26 -20.86
C PHE A 145 -10.20 2.47 -21.73
N PRO A 146 -11.17 3.13 -22.39
CA PRO A 146 -10.89 4.19 -23.34
C PRO A 146 -10.11 5.34 -22.73
N GLU A 147 -10.41 5.74 -21.49
CA GLU A 147 -9.66 6.82 -20.84
C GLU A 147 -8.23 6.38 -20.52
N ARG A 148 -8.03 5.17 -20.00
CA ARG A 148 -6.68 4.60 -19.84
C ARG A 148 -5.92 4.60 -21.18
N ASP A 149 -6.54 4.10 -22.24
CA ASP A 149 -5.87 3.91 -23.53
C ASP A 149 -5.54 5.26 -24.17
N ARG A 150 -6.44 6.24 -24.07
CA ARG A 150 -6.21 7.63 -24.46
C ARG A 150 -5.05 8.26 -23.69
N MET A 151 -4.98 8.05 -22.37
CA MET A 151 -3.90 8.56 -21.52
C MET A 151 -2.56 7.92 -21.88
N LEU A 152 -2.53 6.61 -22.17
CA LEU A 152 -1.29 5.91 -22.55
C LEU A 152 -0.81 6.31 -23.95
N ALA A 153 -1.73 6.70 -24.82
CA ALA A 153 -1.44 7.24 -26.15
C ALA A 153 -1.13 8.75 -26.13
N ALA A 154 -1.09 9.41 -24.97
CA ALA A 154 -0.78 10.83 -24.89
C ALA A 154 0.60 11.11 -25.54
N PRO A 155 0.66 11.97 -26.58
CA PRO A 155 1.89 12.26 -27.27
C PRO A 155 2.85 13.05 -26.38
N GLU A 156 4.12 13.11 -26.77
CA GLU A 156 5.02 14.07 -26.14
C GLU A 156 4.55 15.50 -26.45
N PRO A 157 4.54 16.40 -25.45
CA PRO A 157 4.15 17.78 -25.67
C PRO A 157 5.14 18.48 -26.61
N SER A 158 4.63 19.35 -27.49
CA SER A 158 5.47 20.23 -28.31
C SER A 158 6.28 21.22 -27.47
N HIS A 159 5.74 21.59 -26.30
CA HIS A 159 6.40 22.41 -25.29
C HIS A 159 6.33 21.71 -23.92
N TRP A 160 7.48 21.43 -23.32
CA TRP A 160 7.56 20.80 -22.01
C TRP A 160 7.39 21.85 -20.90
N PRO A 161 6.23 21.87 -20.19
CA PRO A 161 5.94 22.91 -19.20
C PRO A 161 6.89 22.84 -18.01
N GLY A 162 7.17 23.99 -17.40
CA GLY A 162 8.06 24.03 -16.24
C GLY A 162 7.53 23.24 -15.04
N CYS A 163 8.38 22.42 -14.41
CA CYS A 163 7.97 21.56 -13.30
C CYS A 163 8.82 21.75 -12.03
N CYS A 164 8.17 22.02 -10.90
CA CYS A 164 8.80 22.16 -9.59
C CYS A 164 8.44 20.96 -8.70
N VAL A 165 9.43 20.23 -8.22
CA VAL A 165 9.23 19.09 -7.30
C VAL A 165 9.34 19.55 -5.87
N GLN A 166 8.24 19.60 -5.13
CA GLN A 166 8.20 19.88 -3.70
C GLN A 166 8.41 18.62 -2.87
N VAL A 167 9.40 18.66 -1.98
CA VAL A 167 9.74 17.60 -1.03
C VAL A 167 9.55 18.14 0.39
N PRO A 168 8.36 17.97 1.00
CA PRO A 168 8.12 18.37 2.38
C PRO A 168 8.79 17.40 3.35
N THR A 169 9.47 17.94 4.36
CA THR A 169 10.22 17.22 5.38
C THR A 169 9.89 17.79 6.77
N HIS A 170 9.82 16.92 7.78
CA HIS A 170 9.68 17.23 9.19
C HIS A 170 10.31 16.10 10.02
N ASN A 171 11.50 16.36 10.57
CA ASN A 171 12.24 15.43 11.44
C ASN A 171 12.59 14.06 10.81
N GLU A 172 12.55 13.87 9.49
CA GLU A 172 13.06 12.64 8.86
C GLU A 172 14.59 12.53 9.01
N PRO A 173 15.13 11.29 9.09
CA PRO A 173 16.58 11.09 9.10
C PRO A 173 17.27 11.77 7.91
N PRO A 174 18.36 12.53 8.11
CA PRO A 174 19.04 13.25 7.03
C PRO A 174 19.46 12.33 5.88
N GLU A 175 19.91 11.12 6.17
CA GLU A 175 20.39 10.17 5.15
C GLU A 175 19.25 9.66 4.26
N LEU A 176 18.03 9.60 4.81
CA LEU A 176 16.82 9.23 4.08
C LEU A 176 16.46 10.33 3.07
N VAL A 177 16.37 11.57 3.54
CA VAL A 177 16.01 12.74 2.71
C VAL A 177 17.09 13.00 1.64
N ALA A 178 18.37 12.93 2.02
CA ALA A 178 19.49 13.08 1.09
C ALA A 178 19.41 12.08 -0.07
N ARG A 179 19.03 10.83 0.21
CA ARG A 179 18.87 9.80 -0.82
C ARG A 179 17.75 10.13 -1.80
N VAL A 180 16.62 10.64 -1.31
CA VAL A 180 15.50 11.08 -2.16
C VAL A 180 15.93 12.24 -3.05
N ILE A 181 16.59 13.26 -2.49
CA ILE A 181 17.11 14.42 -3.23
C ILE A 181 18.08 13.98 -4.34
N LEU A 182 19.07 13.15 -4.01
CA LEU A 182 20.06 12.66 -4.98
C LEU A 182 19.43 11.82 -6.10
N GLN A 183 18.32 11.15 -5.81
CA GLN A 183 17.58 10.38 -6.81
C GLN A 183 16.70 11.26 -7.68
N LEU A 184 16.05 12.29 -7.12
CA LEU A 184 15.32 13.31 -7.86
C LEU A 184 16.23 14.12 -8.80
N LEU A 185 17.49 14.34 -8.43
CA LEU A 185 18.47 14.99 -9.33
C LEU A 185 18.71 14.22 -10.64
N ARG A 186 18.27 12.96 -10.74
CA ARG A 186 18.41 12.10 -11.93
C ARG A 186 17.21 12.16 -12.88
N GLN A 187 16.25 13.05 -12.67
CA GLN A 187 15.08 13.15 -13.55
C GLN A 187 15.49 13.46 -15.00
N GLN A 188 14.96 12.66 -15.93
CA GLN A 188 15.17 12.75 -17.36
C GLN A 188 14.03 13.56 -17.99
N TYR A 189 14.01 14.86 -17.70
CA TYR A 189 12.95 15.76 -18.12
C TYR A 189 13.47 16.82 -19.11
N PRO A 190 12.87 16.97 -20.32
CA PRO A 190 13.39 17.90 -21.31
C PRO A 190 13.12 19.39 -21.01
N GLY A 191 12.03 19.70 -20.30
CA GLY A 191 11.66 21.08 -19.92
C GLY A 191 12.45 21.61 -18.71
N PRO A 192 12.22 22.88 -18.31
CA PRO A 192 12.81 23.43 -17.10
C PRO A 192 12.23 22.74 -15.87
N TRP A 193 13.10 22.40 -14.90
CA TRP A 193 12.66 21.78 -13.66
C TRP A 193 13.62 22.03 -12.49
N MET A 194 13.06 22.05 -11.28
CA MET A 194 13.77 22.24 -10.01
C MET A 194 13.21 21.36 -8.89
N ILE A 195 13.97 21.22 -7.80
CA ILE A 195 13.52 20.61 -6.55
C ILE A 195 13.39 21.72 -5.50
N GLN A 196 12.29 21.77 -4.77
CA GLN A 196 12.10 22.61 -3.61
C GLN A 196 11.98 21.71 -2.37
N VAL A 197 13.01 21.68 -1.55
CA VAL A 197 13.01 20.94 -0.28
C VAL A 197 12.49 21.88 0.81
N ILE A 198 11.42 21.48 1.50
CA ILE A 198 10.75 22.30 2.50
C ILE A 198 10.83 21.58 3.84
N ASP A 199 11.75 21.99 4.71
CA ASP A 199 11.80 21.54 6.09
C ASP A 199 10.89 22.41 6.95
N ASN A 200 9.89 21.80 7.57
CA ASN A 200 8.93 22.51 8.42
C ASN A 200 9.03 22.02 9.85
N HIS A 201 9.28 22.92 10.79
CA HIS A 201 9.17 22.70 12.23
C HIS A 201 10.09 21.58 12.76
N THR A 202 11.29 21.41 12.19
CA THR A 202 12.31 20.49 12.70
C THR A 202 13.16 21.23 13.75
N PRO A 203 12.99 20.95 15.06
CA PRO A 203 13.68 21.70 16.11
C PRO A 203 15.18 21.40 16.18
N ASP A 204 15.58 20.16 15.87
CA ASP A 204 16.98 19.74 15.95
C ASP A 204 17.76 20.14 14.69
N PRO A 205 18.74 21.07 14.79
CA PRO A 205 19.55 21.46 13.66
C PRO A 205 20.40 20.33 13.06
N ALA A 206 20.73 19.29 13.83
CA ALA A 206 21.45 18.13 13.31
C ALA A 206 20.60 17.35 12.28
N THR A 207 19.28 17.51 12.31
CA THR A 207 18.38 16.86 11.37
C THR A 207 18.27 17.62 10.03
N TRP A 208 18.13 18.96 10.05
CA TRP A 208 17.88 19.72 8.81
C TRP A 208 19.14 20.39 8.21
N LYS A 209 20.16 20.76 9.01
CA LYS A 209 21.36 21.41 8.48
C LYS A 209 22.17 20.57 7.49
N PRO A 210 22.31 19.23 7.65
CA PRO A 210 22.95 18.40 6.63
C PRO A 210 22.22 18.47 5.28
N ILE A 211 20.88 18.52 5.31
CA ILE A 211 20.06 18.68 4.10
C ILE A 211 20.25 20.05 3.48
N ALA A 212 20.27 21.12 4.29
CA ALA A 212 20.55 22.48 3.81
C ALA A 212 21.91 22.56 3.08
N ARG A 213 22.96 21.95 3.66
CA ARG A 213 24.30 21.87 3.05
C ARG A 213 24.27 21.12 1.71
N LEU A 214 23.58 19.97 1.66
CA LEU A 214 23.41 19.20 0.41
C LEU A 214 22.68 20.03 -0.65
N CYS A 215 21.59 20.69 -0.30
CA CYS A 215 20.84 21.54 -1.21
C CYS A 215 21.68 22.70 -1.75
N GLN A 216 22.51 23.33 -0.91
CA GLN A 216 23.41 24.41 -1.31
C GLN A 216 24.44 23.96 -2.37
N ARG A 217 24.94 22.71 -2.26
CA ARG A 217 25.84 22.12 -3.26
C ARG A 217 25.20 22.04 -4.65
N TYR A 218 23.89 21.85 -4.71
CA TYR A 218 23.12 21.75 -5.94
C TYR A 218 22.17 22.95 -6.15
N HIS A 219 22.52 24.14 -5.65
CA HIS A 219 21.67 25.34 -5.65
C HIS A 219 21.13 25.75 -7.04
N GLN A 220 21.81 25.38 -8.14
CA GLN A 220 21.34 25.60 -9.51
C GLN A 220 20.05 24.83 -9.85
N ARG A 221 19.77 23.75 -9.11
CA ARG A 221 18.62 22.85 -9.31
C ARG A 221 17.73 22.75 -8.08
N ILE A 222 18.21 23.16 -6.90
CA ILE A 222 17.54 22.93 -5.63
C ILE A 222 17.36 24.24 -4.87
N GLN A 223 16.14 24.51 -4.44
CA GLN A 223 15.81 25.51 -3.43
C GLN A 223 15.52 24.82 -2.10
N PHE A 224 16.15 25.28 -1.03
CA PHE A 224 15.87 24.80 0.33
C PHE A 224 15.14 25.88 1.13
N LEU A 225 14.09 25.49 1.83
CA LEU A 225 13.32 26.34 2.73
C LEU A 225 13.28 25.66 4.10
N HIS A 226 13.82 26.32 5.13
CA HIS A 226 13.60 25.93 6.52
C HIS A 226 12.56 26.87 7.13
N LEU A 227 11.48 26.30 7.65
CA LEU A 227 10.37 27.03 8.24
C LEU A 227 10.28 26.64 9.73
N GLU A 228 10.78 27.50 10.62
CA GLU A 228 10.97 27.15 12.05
C GLU A 228 9.67 26.82 12.80
N GLN A 229 8.56 27.53 12.52
CA GLN A 229 7.27 27.37 13.22
C GLN A 229 6.06 27.67 12.31
N TRP A 230 6.02 27.08 11.11
CA TRP A 230 4.98 27.42 10.15
C TRP A 230 3.65 26.69 10.43
N PRO A 231 2.50 27.39 10.44
CA PRO A 231 1.20 26.78 10.69
C PRO A 231 0.78 25.85 9.54
N GLY A 232 -0.28 25.05 9.77
CA GLY A 232 -0.84 24.19 8.73
C GLY A 232 -0.04 22.93 8.42
N PHE A 233 0.98 22.57 9.21
CA PHE A 233 1.76 21.33 9.02
C PHE A 233 2.30 21.19 7.58
N LYS A 234 2.07 20.04 6.91
CA LYS A 234 2.51 19.80 5.53
C LYS A 234 1.86 20.79 4.56
N THR A 235 0.58 21.11 4.71
CA THR A 235 -0.15 21.93 3.74
C THR A 235 0.23 23.40 3.79
N GLY A 236 0.37 23.96 4.99
CA GLY A 236 0.86 25.33 5.14
C GLY A 236 2.27 25.50 4.58
N ALA A 237 3.14 24.49 4.77
CA ALA A 237 4.48 24.46 4.19
C ALA A 237 4.45 24.36 2.65
N LEU A 238 3.59 23.52 2.07
CA LEU A 238 3.42 23.44 0.60
C LEU A 238 2.84 24.73 0.02
N ASN A 239 1.88 25.36 0.69
CA ASN A 239 1.31 26.65 0.30
C ASN A 239 2.39 27.73 0.27
N GLU A 240 3.22 27.80 1.32
CA GLU A 240 4.31 28.77 1.38
C GLU A 240 5.39 28.48 0.34
N GLY A 241 5.75 27.22 0.15
CA GLY A 241 6.64 26.80 -0.93
C GLY A 241 6.11 27.22 -2.30
N THR A 242 4.81 27.04 -2.54
CA THR A 242 4.14 27.39 -3.80
C THR A 242 4.24 28.87 -4.11
N ARG A 243 4.06 29.75 -3.11
CA ARG A 243 4.21 31.21 -3.28
C ARG A 243 5.63 31.63 -3.66
N ARG A 244 6.63 30.84 -3.28
CA ARG A 244 8.06 31.10 -3.53
C ARG A 244 8.59 30.41 -4.80
N LEU A 245 7.72 29.75 -5.56
CA LEU A 245 8.12 29.11 -6.82
C LEU A 245 8.41 30.16 -7.90
N PRO A 246 9.39 29.90 -8.78
CA PRO A 246 9.66 30.78 -9.91
C PRO A 246 8.47 30.89 -10.86
N ALA A 247 8.39 31.98 -11.59
CA ALA A 247 7.28 32.26 -12.51
C ALA A 247 7.13 31.23 -13.64
N TRP A 248 8.22 30.58 -14.04
CA TRP A 248 8.20 29.51 -15.06
C TRP A 248 7.65 28.17 -14.53
N GLY A 249 7.49 28.01 -13.22
CA GLY A 249 6.98 26.78 -12.61
C GLY A 249 5.47 26.64 -12.80
N GLU A 250 5.06 25.95 -13.85
CA GLU A 250 3.65 25.74 -14.22
C GLU A 250 3.02 24.51 -13.54
N LEU A 251 3.82 23.48 -13.28
CA LEU A 251 3.41 22.23 -12.65
C LEU A 251 4.15 22.02 -11.33
N ILE A 252 3.45 21.49 -10.34
CA ILE A 252 4.00 21.19 -9.02
C ILE A 252 3.88 19.70 -8.79
N ALA A 253 5.00 18.99 -8.66
CA ALA A 253 5.03 17.60 -8.23
C ALA A 253 5.23 17.55 -6.71
N VAL A 254 4.45 16.75 -5.99
CA VAL A 254 4.64 16.53 -4.54
C VAL A 254 5.20 15.13 -4.34
N VAL A 255 6.35 15.03 -3.68
CA VAL A 255 7.05 13.77 -3.39
C VAL A 255 7.40 13.74 -1.91
N ASP A 256 6.96 12.72 -1.19
CA ASP A 256 7.28 12.55 0.23
C ASP A 256 8.78 12.29 0.43
N ALA A 257 9.29 12.72 1.59
CA ALA A 257 10.70 12.65 1.97
C ALA A 257 11.30 11.24 2.07
N ASP A 258 10.49 10.20 1.90
CA ASP A 258 10.91 8.80 1.91
C ASP A 258 10.68 8.08 0.58
N ASP A 259 10.21 8.75 -0.48
CA ASP A 259 9.96 8.16 -1.80
C ASP A 259 11.19 8.18 -2.70
N LEU A 260 11.68 6.99 -3.09
CA LEU A 260 12.73 6.87 -4.10
C LEU A 260 12.11 6.95 -5.50
N VAL A 261 12.41 8.03 -6.23
CA VAL A 261 11.71 8.38 -7.49
C VAL A 261 12.43 7.88 -8.75
N HIS A 262 11.70 7.27 -9.67
CA HIS A 262 12.23 6.78 -10.94
C HIS A 262 12.64 7.95 -11.86
N PRO A 263 13.79 7.88 -12.58
CA PRO A 263 14.27 8.95 -13.46
C PRO A 263 13.29 9.44 -14.52
N GLN A 264 12.34 8.61 -14.95
CA GLN A 264 11.35 8.98 -15.97
C GLN A 264 10.06 9.59 -15.41
N PHE A 265 9.94 9.73 -14.08
CA PHE A 265 8.70 10.17 -13.43
C PHE A 265 8.14 11.45 -14.05
N LEU A 266 8.93 12.54 -14.12
CA LEU A 266 8.46 13.81 -14.65
C LEU A 266 8.08 13.71 -16.14
N ARG A 267 8.95 13.12 -16.98
CA ARG A 267 8.67 12.98 -18.42
C ARG A 267 7.40 12.18 -18.65
N ALA A 268 7.20 11.14 -17.85
CA ALA A 268 6.09 10.23 -18.05
C ALA A 268 4.74 10.77 -17.57
N THR A 269 4.72 11.60 -16.53
CA THR A 269 3.48 12.16 -15.97
C THR A 269 3.13 13.52 -16.56
N VAL A 270 4.12 14.36 -16.89
CA VAL A 270 3.85 15.72 -17.41
C VAL A 270 3.14 15.69 -18.76
N ARG A 271 3.38 14.66 -19.60
CA ARG A 271 2.72 14.53 -20.91
C ARG A 271 1.18 14.58 -20.83
N HIS A 272 0.59 14.19 -19.69
CA HIS A 272 -0.87 14.20 -19.51
C HIS A 272 -1.45 15.62 -19.43
N PHE A 273 -0.64 16.63 -19.13
CA PHE A 273 -1.06 18.03 -19.08
C PHE A 273 -1.14 18.70 -20.45
N VAL A 274 -0.87 17.96 -21.54
CA VAL A 274 -1.21 18.36 -22.92
C VAL A 274 -2.71 18.61 -23.05
N ASP A 275 -3.54 17.85 -22.34
CA ASP A 275 -4.95 18.20 -22.17
C ASP A 275 -5.07 19.37 -21.19
N PRO A 276 -5.49 20.57 -21.65
CA PRO A 276 -5.59 21.75 -20.80
C PRO A 276 -6.66 21.61 -19.72
N SER A 277 -7.56 20.62 -19.79
CA SER A 277 -8.57 20.34 -18.74
C SER A 277 -8.04 19.48 -17.58
N VAL A 278 -6.81 18.96 -17.67
CA VAL A 278 -6.18 18.19 -16.59
C VAL A 278 -5.60 19.15 -15.54
N ALA A 279 -6.11 19.03 -14.31
CA ALA A 279 -5.58 19.74 -13.16
C ALA A 279 -4.56 18.93 -12.38
N PHE A 280 -4.69 17.60 -12.33
CA PHE A 280 -3.73 16.77 -11.61
C PHE A 280 -3.54 15.39 -12.22
N VAL A 281 -2.37 14.83 -11.98
CA VAL A 281 -1.98 13.46 -12.34
C VAL A 281 -1.53 12.74 -11.08
N GLN A 282 -2.11 11.59 -10.78
CA GLN A 282 -1.72 10.72 -9.67
C GLN A 282 -1.08 9.45 -10.23
N THR A 283 0.00 9.00 -9.58
CA THR A 283 0.60 7.67 -9.84
C THR A 283 0.44 6.77 -8.61
N PRO A 284 0.40 5.44 -8.75
CA PRO A 284 0.30 4.54 -7.61
C PRO A 284 1.45 4.70 -6.61
N GLN A 285 1.11 4.68 -5.32
CA GLN A 285 2.12 4.50 -4.29
C GLN A 285 2.58 3.05 -4.30
N HIS A 286 3.90 2.87 -4.41
CA HIS A 286 4.54 1.58 -4.33
C HIS A 286 5.61 1.62 -3.24
N TYR A 287 5.89 0.49 -2.63
CA TYR A 287 6.73 0.42 -1.43
C TYR A 287 7.95 -0.47 -1.66
N ARG A 288 9.04 -0.17 -0.95
CA ARG A 288 10.28 -0.97 -0.97
C ARG A 288 10.44 -1.82 0.30
N ALA A 289 11.36 -2.79 0.23
CA ALA A 289 11.80 -3.59 1.36
C ALA A 289 10.69 -4.35 2.10
N TRP A 290 9.72 -4.90 1.36
CA TRP A 290 8.57 -5.60 1.94
C TRP A 290 8.60 -7.11 1.75
N GLN A 291 9.28 -7.60 0.71
CA GLN A 291 9.30 -9.00 0.35
C GLN A 291 9.94 -9.84 1.46
N GLY A 292 9.31 -10.99 1.76
CA GLY A 292 9.85 -11.97 2.70
C GLY A 292 9.50 -11.73 4.18
N HIS A 293 8.75 -10.67 4.51
CA HIS A 293 8.26 -10.44 5.87
C HIS A 293 6.72 -10.38 5.90
N PRO A 294 6.02 -11.28 6.63
CA PRO A 294 4.56 -11.39 6.57
C PRO A 294 3.80 -10.08 6.87
N TYR A 295 4.30 -9.28 7.82
CA TYR A 295 3.70 -7.98 8.12
C TYR A 295 3.79 -7.00 6.95
N PHE A 296 4.94 -6.90 6.29
CA PHE A 296 5.12 -5.96 5.17
C PHE A 296 4.49 -6.50 3.88
N ASP A 297 4.47 -7.81 3.67
CA ASP A 297 3.79 -8.45 2.55
C ASP A 297 2.27 -8.18 2.61
N GLY A 298 1.63 -8.47 3.76
CA GLY A 298 0.21 -8.17 3.97
C GLY A 298 -0.11 -6.68 3.83
N LEU A 299 0.72 -5.81 4.40
CA LEU A 299 0.54 -4.36 4.32
C LEU A 299 0.69 -3.83 2.89
N ASN A 300 1.69 -4.30 2.14
CA ASN A 300 1.92 -3.91 0.75
C ASN A 300 0.70 -4.24 -0.12
N TYR A 301 0.16 -5.45 0.00
CA TYR A 301 -1.02 -5.83 -0.78
C TYR A 301 -2.31 -5.17 -0.30
N MET A 302 -2.43 -4.82 0.98
CA MET A 302 -3.52 -3.98 1.48
C MET A 302 -3.51 -2.60 0.81
N TYR A 303 -2.34 -1.96 0.68
CA TYR A 303 -2.22 -0.70 -0.05
C TYR A 303 -2.41 -0.88 -1.56
N ALA A 304 -1.86 -1.95 -2.15
CA ALA A 304 -2.03 -2.25 -3.57
C ALA A 304 -3.51 -2.45 -3.95
N ALA A 305 -4.33 -2.99 -3.04
CA ALA A 305 -5.77 -3.10 -3.26
C ALA A 305 -6.40 -1.75 -3.61
N PHE A 306 -6.03 -0.68 -2.90
CA PHE A 306 -6.57 0.65 -3.18
C PHE A 306 -6.23 1.12 -4.61
N PHE A 307 -4.96 1.10 -5.00
CA PHE A 307 -4.54 1.62 -6.30
C PHE A 307 -4.97 0.73 -7.47
N ALA A 308 -4.94 -0.60 -7.29
CA ALA A 308 -5.20 -1.55 -8.35
C ALA A 308 -6.70 -1.79 -8.59
N THR A 309 -7.56 -1.56 -7.60
CA THR A 309 -9.02 -1.70 -7.77
C THR A 309 -9.76 -0.38 -7.58
N TYR A 310 -9.68 0.25 -6.42
CA TYR A 310 -10.52 1.41 -6.06
C TYR A 310 -10.18 2.69 -6.83
N LEU A 311 -8.90 3.03 -6.99
CA LEU A 311 -8.53 4.20 -7.77
C LEU A 311 -8.75 3.95 -9.26
N ALA A 312 -8.38 2.75 -9.72
CA ALA A 312 -8.53 2.32 -11.11
C ALA A 312 -9.99 2.29 -11.59
N SER A 313 -10.96 1.87 -10.75
CA SER A 313 -12.39 1.87 -11.10
C SER A 313 -12.95 3.27 -11.37
N ARG A 314 -12.28 4.30 -10.85
CA ARG A 314 -12.70 5.71 -10.88
C ARG A 314 -12.00 6.54 -11.93
N ARG A 315 -11.04 5.95 -12.65
CA ARG A 315 -10.30 6.59 -13.75
C ARG A 315 -11.23 7.02 -14.88
N GLU A 316 -12.03 6.08 -15.36
CA GLU A 316 -12.92 6.25 -16.52
C GLU A 316 -13.97 7.36 -16.34
N PRO A 317 -14.59 7.54 -15.15
CA PRO A 317 -15.46 8.69 -14.91
C PRO A 317 -14.74 9.95 -14.42
N HIS A 318 -13.41 10.06 -14.54
CA HIS A 318 -12.61 11.19 -14.01
C HIS A 318 -12.95 11.53 -12.55
N SER A 319 -13.04 10.49 -11.71
CA SER A 319 -13.48 10.60 -10.30
C SER A 319 -12.39 10.15 -9.32
N ILE A 320 -11.13 10.18 -9.76
CA ILE A 320 -9.97 9.83 -8.94
C ILE A 320 -9.70 10.91 -7.88
N MET A 321 -8.79 10.60 -6.97
CA MET A 321 -8.28 11.53 -5.97
C MET A 321 -6.75 11.53 -5.96
N CYS A 322 -6.15 12.67 -5.62
CA CYS A 322 -4.76 12.78 -5.20
C CYS A 322 -4.56 12.00 -3.89
N THR A 323 -3.36 11.45 -3.71
CA THR A 323 -2.98 10.66 -2.53
C THR A 323 -1.77 11.23 -1.77
N GLY A 324 -1.48 12.52 -2.00
CA GLY A 324 -0.58 13.30 -1.15
C GLY A 324 0.92 13.15 -1.46
N THR A 325 1.29 12.18 -2.28
CA THR A 325 2.65 11.99 -2.83
C THR A 325 2.57 11.42 -4.24
N MET A 326 3.69 11.44 -4.97
CA MET A 326 3.83 10.86 -6.30
C MET A 326 2.74 11.35 -7.28
N GLY A 327 2.35 12.62 -7.13
CA GLY A 327 1.33 13.29 -7.91
C GLY A 327 1.77 14.68 -8.36
N LEU A 328 1.21 15.14 -9.47
CA LEU A 328 1.45 16.47 -10.05
C LEU A 328 0.15 17.26 -10.06
N VAL A 329 0.24 18.56 -9.82
CA VAL A 329 -0.88 19.50 -9.95
C VAL A 329 -0.48 20.69 -10.81
N ARG A 330 -1.41 21.15 -11.65
CA ARG A 330 -1.27 22.38 -12.44
C ARG A 330 -1.39 23.56 -11.49
N ARG A 331 -0.34 24.38 -11.41
CA ARG A 331 -0.27 25.51 -10.47
C ARG A 331 -1.45 26.46 -10.60
N SER A 332 -1.84 26.82 -11.83
CA SER A 332 -2.98 27.72 -12.05
C SER A 332 -4.30 27.16 -11.50
N SER A 333 -4.54 25.86 -11.67
CA SER A 333 -5.73 25.20 -11.10
C SER A 333 -5.70 25.15 -9.57
N LEU A 334 -4.51 24.96 -8.97
CA LEU A 334 -4.32 24.98 -7.53
C LEU A 334 -4.58 26.38 -6.96
N GLU A 335 -4.06 27.42 -7.61
CA GLU A 335 -4.29 28.82 -7.25
C GLU A 335 -5.76 29.22 -7.40
N GLU A 336 -6.44 28.79 -8.47
CA GLU A 336 -7.87 29.06 -8.71
C GLU A 336 -8.75 28.58 -7.55
N VAL A 337 -8.44 27.41 -6.97
CA VAL A 337 -9.22 26.86 -5.85
C VAL A 337 -8.76 27.35 -4.48
N GLY A 338 -7.77 28.24 -4.39
CA GLY A 338 -7.25 28.80 -3.15
C GLY A 338 -6.17 27.95 -2.46
N LEU A 339 -5.34 27.25 -3.25
CA LEU A 339 -4.24 26.37 -2.81
C LEU A 339 -4.70 25.12 -2.02
N TRP A 340 -3.79 24.52 -1.24
CA TRP A 340 -4.07 23.38 -0.37
C TRP A 340 -4.87 23.83 0.85
N ASP A 341 -5.87 23.03 1.25
CA ASP A 341 -6.66 23.32 2.44
C ASP A 341 -5.88 22.97 3.71
N GLU A 342 -5.63 23.97 4.55
CA GLU A 342 -4.89 23.80 5.81
C GLU A 342 -5.76 23.24 6.96
N THR A 343 -7.07 23.15 6.75
CA THR A 343 -8.01 22.70 7.79
C THR A 343 -8.34 21.20 7.74
N CYS A 344 -8.21 20.57 6.57
CA CYS A 344 -8.45 19.14 6.39
C CYS A 344 -7.18 18.32 6.63
N VAL A 345 -7.30 17.20 7.34
CA VAL A 345 -6.18 16.28 7.58
C VAL A 345 -5.81 15.45 6.34
N THR A 346 -6.75 15.32 5.39
CA THR A 346 -6.57 14.66 4.09
C THR A 346 -6.72 15.71 2.99
N GLU A 347 -5.75 16.61 2.93
CA GLU A 347 -5.72 17.77 2.03
C GLU A 347 -5.76 17.41 0.55
N ASP A 348 -5.29 16.21 0.23
CA ASP A 348 -5.05 15.70 -1.10
C ASP A 348 -6.37 15.25 -1.74
N ALA A 349 -7.13 14.44 -1.02
CA ALA A 349 -8.50 14.09 -1.38
C ALA A 349 -9.40 15.34 -1.38
N GLU A 350 -9.16 16.29 -0.48
CA GLU A 350 -9.90 17.56 -0.41
C GLU A 350 -9.61 18.49 -1.59
N LEU A 351 -8.36 18.61 -2.01
CA LEU A 351 -8.00 19.36 -3.21
C LEU A 351 -8.69 18.75 -4.44
N SER A 352 -8.71 17.43 -4.52
CA SER A 352 -9.30 16.70 -5.65
C SER A 352 -10.78 17.04 -5.84
N ILE A 353 -11.58 17.03 -4.77
CA ILE A 353 -13.01 17.36 -4.89
C ILE A 353 -13.23 18.82 -5.31
N ARG A 354 -12.39 19.76 -4.85
CA ARG A 354 -12.46 21.18 -5.26
C ARG A 354 -12.14 21.38 -6.73
N LEU A 355 -11.08 20.74 -7.22
CA LEU A 355 -10.69 20.79 -8.62
C LEU A 355 -11.78 20.18 -9.51
N LEU A 356 -12.27 18.98 -9.18
CA LEU A 356 -13.36 18.34 -9.92
C LEU A 356 -14.64 19.18 -9.91
N GLY A 357 -14.95 19.82 -8.76
CA GLY A 357 -16.09 20.74 -8.64
C GLY A 357 -16.00 22.00 -9.50
N LYS A 358 -14.79 22.37 -9.93
CA LYS A 358 -14.55 23.45 -10.91
C LYS A 358 -14.55 22.97 -12.37
N GLY A 359 -14.80 21.69 -12.61
CA GLY A 359 -14.84 21.10 -13.94
C GLY A 359 -13.48 20.60 -14.45
N TRP A 360 -12.43 20.66 -13.62
CA TRP A 360 -11.14 20.07 -13.95
C TRP A 360 -11.19 18.54 -13.93
N LYS A 361 -10.19 17.91 -14.55
CA LYS A 361 -10.01 16.46 -14.58
C LYS A 361 -8.78 16.02 -13.80
N GLY A 362 -8.90 14.86 -13.16
CA GLY A 362 -7.79 14.09 -12.62
C GLY A 362 -7.42 12.93 -13.55
N VAL A 363 -6.13 12.63 -13.66
CA VAL A 363 -5.56 11.51 -14.43
C VAL A 363 -4.86 10.53 -13.52
N ASP A 364 -5.11 9.23 -13.70
CA ASP A 364 -4.44 8.15 -12.96
C ASP A 364 -3.49 7.40 -13.89
N ASP A 365 -2.20 7.72 -13.79
CA ASP A 365 -1.14 6.99 -14.49
C ASP A 365 -0.76 5.77 -13.67
N HIS A 366 -1.35 4.62 -14.04
CA HIS A 366 -1.25 3.34 -13.34
C HIS A 366 0.17 2.77 -13.16
N ARG A 367 1.20 3.42 -13.70
CA ARG A 367 2.59 2.97 -13.56
C ARG A 367 3.19 3.53 -12.26
N PRO A 368 3.78 2.69 -11.40
CA PRO A 368 4.46 3.18 -10.20
C PRO A 368 5.81 3.80 -10.58
N TYR A 369 6.05 5.02 -10.11
CA TYR A 369 7.35 5.71 -10.27
C TYR A 369 8.04 5.99 -8.94
N GLY A 370 7.37 5.81 -7.81
CA GLY A 370 7.91 5.99 -6.48
C GLY A 370 8.09 4.65 -5.79
N ALA A 371 9.04 4.57 -4.87
CA ALA A 371 9.17 3.44 -3.97
C ALA A 371 9.37 3.97 -2.56
N GLY A 372 8.30 4.10 -1.76
CA GLY A 372 8.29 4.68 -0.41
C GLY A 372 8.50 3.66 0.72
N LEU A 373 8.38 4.11 1.97
CA LEU A 373 8.47 3.26 3.17
C LEU A 373 7.10 3.05 3.83
N MET A 374 6.82 1.80 4.19
CA MET A 374 5.65 1.47 5.00
C MET A 374 5.91 1.70 6.50
N PRO A 375 4.86 1.93 7.32
CA PRO A 375 4.99 2.00 8.76
C PRO A 375 5.65 0.74 9.35
N PHE A 376 6.77 0.91 10.07
CA PHE A 376 7.49 -0.21 10.70
C PHE A 376 6.75 -0.81 11.90
N GLU A 377 5.92 -0.01 12.57
CA GLU A 377 5.17 -0.40 13.75
C GLU A 377 3.66 -0.41 13.48
N PHE A 378 2.95 -1.32 14.13
CA PHE A 378 1.49 -1.38 14.03
C PHE A 378 0.79 -0.15 14.64
N ASP A 379 1.32 0.44 15.72
CA ASP A 379 0.76 1.68 16.28
C ASP A 379 0.88 2.87 15.31
N ALA A 380 1.99 2.95 14.60
CA ALA A 380 2.19 3.94 13.54
C ALA A 380 1.19 3.72 12.38
N LEU A 381 0.92 2.47 12.02
CA LEU A 381 -0.12 2.12 11.05
C LEU A 381 -1.53 2.50 11.54
N LYS A 382 -1.87 2.23 12.81
CA LYS A 382 -3.15 2.65 13.42
C LYS A 382 -3.33 4.17 13.34
N LYS A 383 -2.30 4.95 13.69
CA LYS A 383 -2.31 6.42 13.61
C LYS A 383 -2.51 6.91 12.17
N GLN A 384 -1.83 6.30 11.20
CA GLN A 384 -2.03 6.63 9.79
C GLN A 384 -3.48 6.36 9.34
N ARG A 385 -4.00 5.17 9.65
CA ARG A 385 -5.38 4.80 9.30
C ARG A 385 -6.42 5.71 9.98
N PHE A 386 -6.18 6.09 11.24
CA PHE A 386 -7.03 7.04 11.95
C PHE A 386 -7.13 8.37 11.19
N ARG A 387 -5.98 8.93 10.77
CA ARG A 387 -5.94 10.21 10.01
C ARG A 387 -6.73 10.12 8.70
N TRP A 388 -6.58 9.03 7.96
CA TRP A 388 -7.29 8.84 6.69
C TRP A 388 -8.81 8.71 6.87
N ALA A 389 -9.26 7.90 7.83
CA ALA A 389 -10.68 7.73 8.12
C ALA A 389 -11.30 9.03 8.66
N PHE A 390 -10.63 9.69 9.59
CA PHE A 390 -11.08 10.96 10.17
C PHE A 390 -11.14 12.07 9.11
N GLY A 391 -10.08 12.24 8.31
CA GLY A 391 -10.03 13.24 7.25
C GLY A 391 -11.09 13.01 6.16
N THR A 392 -11.37 11.76 5.80
CA THR A 392 -12.46 11.44 4.88
C THR A 392 -13.82 11.86 5.44
N MET A 393 -14.08 11.67 6.73
CA MET A 393 -15.32 12.15 7.37
C MET A 393 -15.39 13.67 7.43
N GLN A 394 -14.26 14.36 7.68
CA GLN A 394 -14.19 15.81 7.57
C GLN A 394 -14.53 16.29 6.15
N LEU A 395 -13.98 15.63 5.13
CA LEU A 395 -14.24 15.91 3.72
C LEU A 395 -15.73 15.78 3.39
N LEU A 396 -16.38 14.67 3.78
CA LEU A 396 -17.82 14.50 3.58
C LEU A 396 -18.63 15.62 4.25
N LYS A 397 -18.28 15.99 5.48
CA LYS A 397 -18.96 17.07 6.22
C LYS A 397 -18.74 18.43 5.57
N LYS A 398 -17.53 18.73 5.12
CA LYS A 398 -17.19 20.01 4.49
C LYS A 398 -17.90 20.17 3.16
N HIS A 399 -18.01 19.09 2.38
CA HIS A 399 -18.52 19.09 1.01
C HIS A 399 -19.91 18.44 0.85
N TRP A 400 -20.70 18.34 1.93
CA TRP A 400 -21.98 17.61 1.91
C TRP A 400 -22.99 18.17 0.89
N ARG A 401 -23.08 19.50 0.72
CA ARG A 401 -23.99 20.12 -0.25
C ARG A 401 -23.62 19.77 -1.70
N PRO A 402 -22.38 19.98 -2.17
CA PRO A 402 -21.96 19.52 -3.50
C PRO A 402 -22.18 18.02 -3.73
N LEU A 403 -21.86 17.19 -2.73
CA LEU A 403 -21.99 15.75 -2.83
C LEU A 403 -23.45 15.30 -2.98
N LEU A 404 -24.39 16.02 -2.37
CA LEU A 404 -25.83 15.78 -2.55
C LEU A 404 -26.44 16.52 -3.76
N GLY A 405 -25.64 17.27 -4.52
CA GLY A 405 -26.15 18.04 -5.66
C GLY A 405 -26.95 19.29 -5.27
N LEU A 406 -26.81 19.75 -4.02
CA LEU A 406 -27.52 20.90 -3.46
C LEU A 406 -26.74 22.22 -3.67
N SER A 407 -25.69 22.20 -4.48
CA SER A 407 -24.87 23.37 -4.80
C SER A 407 -25.30 24.03 -6.11
N SER A 408 -25.17 25.35 -6.18
CA SER A 408 -25.45 26.11 -7.42
C SER A 408 -24.53 25.65 -8.55
N PRO A 409 -25.07 25.18 -9.69
CA PRO A 409 -24.28 24.62 -10.79
C PRO A 409 -23.21 25.59 -11.33
N GLY A 410 -23.47 26.90 -11.31
CA GLY A 410 -22.53 27.92 -11.81
C GLY A 410 -21.32 28.21 -10.92
N ARG A 411 -21.22 27.66 -9.70
CA ARG A 411 -20.08 27.90 -8.80
C ARG A 411 -19.24 26.64 -8.54
N TYR A 412 -19.92 25.49 -8.45
CA TYR A 412 -19.31 24.22 -8.05
C TYR A 412 -20.20 23.05 -8.50
N HIS A 413 -19.75 22.28 -9.49
CA HIS A 413 -20.50 21.21 -10.12
C HIS A 413 -19.70 19.90 -10.14
N LEU A 414 -20.19 18.90 -9.39
CA LEU A 414 -19.75 17.52 -9.52
C LEU A 414 -20.75 16.73 -10.36
N THR A 415 -20.28 15.85 -11.24
CA THR A 415 -21.15 14.90 -11.96
C THR A 415 -21.76 13.90 -10.98
N LEU A 416 -22.88 13.25 -11.37
CA LEU A 416 -23.49 12.21 -10.54
C LEU A 416 -22.48 11.10 -10.18
N THR A 417 -21.66 10.67 -11.14
CA THR A 417 -20.66 9.62 -10.91
C THR A 417 -19.57 10.07 -9.94
N GLN A 418 -19.08 11.31 -10.06
CA GLN A 418 -18.12 11.87 -9.11
C GLN A 418 -18.69 11.92 -7.69
N ARG A 419 -19.95 12.37 -7.54
CA ARG A 419 -20.65 12.39 -6.24
C ARG A 419 -20.70 10.99 -5.62
N LEU A 420 -21.14 10.00 -6.39
CA LEU A 420 -21.26 8.61 -5.93
C LEU A 420 -19.89 8.03 -5.56
N CYS A 421 -18.84 8.31 -6.34
CA CYS A 421 -17.48 7.84 -6.03
C CYS A 421 -16.97 8.43 -4.72
N TYR A 422 -17.11 9.74 -4.50
CA TYR A 422 -16.62 10.40 -3.27
C TYR A 422 -17.45 10.02 -2.03
N LEU A 423 -18.78 9.95 -2.15
CA LEU A 423 -19.64 9.39 -1.10
C LEU A 423 -19.22 7.96 -0.75
N GLY A 424 -18.86 7.17 -1.77
CA GLY A 424 -18.39 5.81 -1.59
C GLY A 424 -17.12 5.65 -0.75
N ILE A 425 -16.17 6.59 -0.84
CA ILE A 425 -14.95 6.56 0.00
C ILE A 425 -15.34 6.68 1.47
N GLY A 426 -16.20 7.65 1.79
CA GLY A 426 -16.58 7.85 3.18
C GLY A 426 -17.50 6.74 3.69
N PHE A 427 -18.40 6.23 2.86
CA PHE A 427 -19.22 5.08 3.19
C PHE A 427 -18.41 3.82 3.49
N GLN A 428 -17.31 3.58 2.78
CA GLN A 428 -16.40 2.47 3.09
C GLN A 428 -15.87 2.54 4.53
N TYR A 429 -15.47 3.72 5.01
CA TYR A 429 -15.06 3.89 6.40
C TYR A 429 -16.23 3.82 7.38
N LEU A 430 -17.39 4.37 6.99
CA LEU A 430 -18.60 4.37 7.83
C LEU A 430 -19.13 2.95 8.07
N THR A 431 -18.98 2.02 7.13
CA THR A 431 -19.38 0.61 7.29
C THR A 431 -18.76 -0.03 8.53
N GLU A 432 -17.51 0.29 8.87
CA GLU A 432 -16.86 -0.24 10.08
C GLU A 432 -17.54 0.27 11.36
N ALA A 433 -17.90 1.56 11.39
CA ALA A 433 -18.63 2.15 12.52
C ALA A 433 -20.07 1.62 12.62
N LEU A 434 -20.75 1.45 11.47
CA LEU A 434 -22.09 0.87 11.41
C LEU A 434 -22.08 -0.58 11.91
N THR A 435 -21.12 -1.38 11.49
CA THR A 435 -20.97 -2.78 11.91
C THR A 435 -20.74 -2.89 13.42
N PHE A 436 -19.91 -2.01 13.99
CA PHE A 436 -19.73 -1.92 15.44
C PHE A 436 -21.03 -1.57 16.18
N CYS A 437 -21.72 -0.51 15.74
CA CYS A 437 -23.00 -0.11 16.33
C CYS A 437 -24.05 -1.21 16.23
N SER A 438 -24.16 -1.88 15.08
CA SER A 438 -25.07 -3.01 14.89
C SER A 438 -24.74 -4.18 15.84
N THR A 439 -23.46 -4.43 16.11
CA THR A 439 -23.04 -5.47 17.08
C THR A 439 -23.44 -5.10 18.50
N LEU A 440 -23.25 -3.85 18.92
CA LEU A 440 -23.69 -3.38 20.24
C LEU A 440 -25.21 -3.48 20.41
N LEU A 441 -25.97 -3.09 19.39
CA LEU A 441 -27.43 -3.20 19.41
C LEU A 441 -27.88 -4.65 19.52
N LEU A 442 -27.21 -5.57 18.81
CA LEU A 442 -27.49 -7.00 18.90
C LEU A 442 -27.18 -7.54 20.29
N GLY A 443 -26.04 -7.18 20.87
CA GLY A 443 -25.68 -7.56 22.24
C GLY A 443 -26.66 -7.05 23.29
N GLY A 444 -27.06 -5.79 23.18
CA GLY A 444 -28.08 -5.21 24.04
C GLY A 444 -29.42 -5.93 23.91
N ALA A 445 -29.87 -6.20 22.68
CA ALA A 445 -31.13 -6.90 22.44
C ALA A 445 -31.13 -8.32 23.01
N VAL A 446 -30.05 -9.09 22.83
CA VAL A 446 -29.94 -10.45 23.41
C VAL A 446 -29.82 -10.40 24.93
N GLY A 447 -29.04 -9.45 25.48
CA GLY A 447 -28.89 -9.28 26.93
C GLY A 447 -30.23 -8.96 27.61
N VAL A 448 -31.00 -8.02 27.05
CA VAL A 448 -32.34 -7.68 27.56
C VAL A 448 -33.30 -8.86 27.42
N SER A 449 -33.30 -9.56 26.28
CA SER A 449 -34.11 -10.78 26.08
C SER A 449 -33.79 -11.87 27.11
N THR A 450 -32.51 -12.00 27.49
CA THR A 450 -32.07 -12.96 28.52
C THR A 450 -32.50 -12.54 29.92
N LEU A 451 -32.39 -11.24 30.25
CA LEU A 451 -32.71 -10.70 31.57
C LEU A 451 -34.23 -10.63 31.85
N MET A 452 -35.04 -10.32 30.84
CA MET A 452 -36.47 -10.10 31.02
C MET A 452 -37.30 -11.39 30.92
N GLY A 453 -36.69 -12.55 30.62
CA GLY A 453 -37.38 -13.83 30.50
C GLY A 453 -38.43 -13.90 29.36
N HIS A 454 -38.69 -12.80 28.69
CA HIS A 454 -39.51 -12.72 27.49
C HIS A 454 -38.62 -13.01 26.29
N HIS A 455 -39.06 -13.92 25.43
CA HIS A 455 -38.70 -13.84 24.02
C HIS A 455 -39.15 -12.45 23.57
N MET A 456 -38.25 -11.46 23.52
CA MET A 456 -38.57 -10.29 22.72
C MET A 456 -39.01 -10.86 21.38
N LEU A 457 -40.18 -10.44 20.89
CA LEU A 457 -40.61 -10.67 19.51
C LEU A 457 -39.67 -9.89 18.58
N LEU A 458 -38.38 -10.18 18.63
CA LEU A 458 -37.57 -10.31 17.45
C LEU A 458 -37.87 -11.73 16.97
N PRO A 459 -38.90 -11.94 16.10
CA PRO A 459 -38.79 -13.10 15.23
C PRO A 459 -37.35 -13.05 14.68
N LEU A 460 -36.68 -14.19 14.65
CA LEU A 460 -35.37 -14.36 14.07
C LEU A 460 -35.56 -14.77 12.60
N PRO A 461 -36.08 -13.91 11.69
CA PRO A 461 -36.09 -14.28 10.29
C PRO A 461 -34.65 -14.27 9.78
N PRO A 462 -34.41 -14.90 8.63
CA PRO A 462 -33.13 -14.87 7.92
C PRO A 462 -32.60 -13.46 7.54
N ILE A 463 -33.26 -12.37 7.94
CA ILE A 463 -32.76 -10.98 7.84
C ILE A 463 -31.37 -10.84 8.48
N TRP A 464 -31.14 -11.47 9.63
CA TRP A 464 -29.87 -11.33 10.34
C TRP A 464 -28.70 -12.04 9.64
N LEU A 465 -28.99 -12.88 8.62
CA LEU A 465 -27.98 -13.53 7.79
C LEU A 465 -27.36 -12.55 6.77
N ILE A 466 -28.03 -11.44 6.49
CA ILE A 466 -27.65 -10.49 5.45
C ILE A 466 -26.30 -9.82 5.75
N PRO A 467 -26.03 -9.26 6.95
CA PRO A 467 -24.72 -8.69 7.25
C PRO A 467 -23.60 -9.74 7.21
N VAL A 468 -23.87 -10.97 7.66
CA VAL A 468 -22.91 -12.09 7.58
C VAL A 468 -22.56 -12.39 6.14
N LEU A 469 -23.57 -12.57 5.28
CA LEU A 469 -23.38 -12.87 3.87
C LEU A 469 -22.72 -11.72 3.12
N LEU A 470 -23.09 -10.47 3.41
CA LEU A 470 -22.43 -9.29 2.83
C LEU A 470 -20.97 -9.21 3.25
N LEU A 471 -20.64 -9.49 4.52
CA LEU A 471 -19.26 -9.48 4.99
C LEU A 471 -18.44 -10.61 4.36
N LEU A 472 -18.95 -11.83 4.35
CA LEU A 472 -18.31 -12.98 3.71
C LEU A 472 -18.10 -12.76 2.22
N THR A 473 -19.14 -12.34 1.50
CA THR A 473 -19.03 -12.04 0.07
C THR A 473 -18.11 -10.85 -0.19
N THR A 474 -18.06 -9.82 0.67
CA THR A 474 -17.10 -8.71 0.56
C THR A 474 -15.66 -9.18 0.75
N GLY A 475 -15.39 -10.03 1.74
CA GLY A 475 -14.07 -10.61 1.95
C GLY A 475 -13.59 -11.44 0.75
N ILE A 476 -14.47 -12.32 0.25
CA ILE A 476 -14.23 -13.14 -0.96
C ILE A 476 -13.93 -12.26 -2.18
N ARG A 477 -14.77 -11.24 -2.42
CA ARG A 477 -14.59 -10.30 -3.54
C ARG A 477 -13.33 -9.47 -3.42
N THR A 478 -12.98 -9.02 -2.21
CA THR A 478 -11.77 -8.22 -1.96
C THR A 478 -10.52 -9.05 -2.22
N VAL A 479 -10.47 -10.29 -1.69
CA VAL A 479 -9.37 -11.22 -1.92
C VAL A 479 -9.20 -11.48 -3.42
N TRP A 480 -10.29 -11.72 -4.13
CA TRP A 480 -10.22 -12.03 -5.55
C TRP A 480 -9.93 -10.82 -6.44
N GLY A 481 -10.63 -9.71 -6.24
CA GLY A 481 -10.39 -8.48 -6.98
C GLY A 481 -8.95 -8.02 -6.86
N LEU A 482 -8.37 -8.13 -5.65
CA LEU A 482 -6.96 -7.87 -5.43
C LEU A 482 -6.06 -8.84 -6.22
N ARG A 483 -6.36 -10.14 -6.22
CA ARG A 483 -5.57 -11.13 -6.97
C ARG A 483 -5.64 -10.92 -8.48
N GLU A 484 -6.80 -10.62 -9.03
CA GLU A 484 -6.94 -10.32 -10.45
C GLU A 484 -6.21 -9.04 -10.83
N ALA A 485 -6.30 -8.01 -10.00
CA ALA A 485 -5.67 -6.72 -10.27
C ALA A 485 -4.15 -6.72 -10.09
N THR A 486 -3.61 -7.57 -9.21
CA THR A 486 -2.17 -7.57 -8.85
C THR A 486 -1.41 -8.84 -9.21
N GLY A 487 -2.11 -9.93 -9.55
CA GLY A 487 -1.51 -11.25 -9.76
C GLY A 487 -1.04 -11.96 -8.49
N CYS A 488 -1.41 -11.46 -7.30
CA CYS A 488 -0.89 -12.01 -6.04
C CYS A 488 -1.42 -13.41 -5.69
N LYS A 489 -0.69 -14.10 -4.81
CA LYS A 489 -1.06 -15.44 -4.33
C LYS A 489 -2.26 -15.35 -3.35
N PRO A 490 -3.09 -16.40 -3.24
CA PRO A 490 -4.22 -16.41 -2.31
C PRO A 490 -3.88 -16.03 -0.87
N GLY A 491 -2.77 -16.54 -0.32
CA GLY A 491 -2.35 -16.22 1.04
C GLY A 491 -1.91 -14.77 1.22
N GLN A 492 -1.38 -14.13 0.18
CA GLN A 492 -1.02 -12.69 0.21
C GLN A 492 -2.28 -11.82 0.24
N ALA A 493 -3.28 -12.18 -0.56
CA ALA A 493 -4.58 -11.51 -0.55
C ALA A 493 -5.35 -11.71 0.77
N ILE A 494 -5.28 -12.90 1.36
CA ILE A 494 -5.82 -13.17 2.71
C ILE A 494 -5.05 -12.34 3.76
N GLY A 495 -3.72 -12.24 3.64
CA GLY A 495 -2.90 -11.38 4.48
C GLY A 495 -3.34 -9.91 4.40
N ALA A 496 -3.57 -9.39 3.19
CA ALA A 496 -4.08 -8.03 2.99
C ALA A 496 -5.46 -7.82 3.65
N LEU A 497 -6.37 -8.79 3.51
CA LEU A 497 -7.69 -8.74 4.15
C LEU A 497 -7.58 -8.73 5.68
N LEU A 498 -6.65 -9.51 6.22
CA LEU A 498 -6.38 -9.56 7.65
C LEU A 498 -5.89 -8.20 8.18
N PHE A 499 -4.98 -7.53 7.47
CA PHE A 499 -4.54 -6.18 7.83
C PHE A 499 -5.65 -5.14 7.70
N PHE A 500 -6.53 -5.28 6.70
CA PHE A 500 -7.67 -4.39 6.53
C PHE A 500 -8.60 -4.44 7.76
N TYR A 501 -9.00 -5.63 8.19
CA TYR A 501 -9.88 -5.82 9.35
C TYR A 501 -9.20 -5.61 10.71
N ALA A 502 -7.89 -5.83 10.81
CA ALA A 502 -7.10 -5.50 12.00
C ALA A 502 -7.18 -4.00 12.37
N LEU A 503 -7.58 -3.15 11.44
CA LEU A 503 -7.73 -1.71 11.63
C LEU A 503 -9.19 -1.25 11.81
N SER A 504 -10.16 -2.18 11.87
CA SER A 504 -11.59 -1.86 11.98
C SER A 504 -11.93 -0.99 13.20
N TRP A 505 -11.36 -1.29 14.37
CA TRP A 505 -11.63 -0.51 15.59
C TRP A 505 -11.11 0.92 15.50
N VAL A 506 -9.87 1.11 15.03
CA VAL A 506 -9.31 2.46 14.89
C VAL A 506 -10.06 3.28 13.84
N THR A 507 -10.55 2.63 12.77
CA THR A 507 -11.43 3.27 11.78
C THR A 507 -12.77 3.67 12.41
N CYS A 508 -13.40 2.80 13.20
CA CYS A 508 -14.62 3.14 13.92
C CYS A 508 -14.44 4.35 14.85
N GLN A 509 -13.37 4.35 15.65
CA GLN A 509 -13.03 5.48 16.52
C GLN A 509 -12.83 6.79 15.74
N ALA A 510 -12.15 6.73 14.59
CA ALA A 510 -11.96 7.89 13.73
C ALA A 510 -13.29 8.45 13.21
N CYS A 511 -14.19 7.59 12.74
CA CYS A 511 -15.52 7.99 12.28
C CYS A 511 -16.36 8.62 13.39
N LEU A 512 -16.43 7.98 14.56
CA LEU A 512 -17.16 8.52 15.72
C LEU A 512 -16.56 9.84 16.21
N THR A 513 -15.25 9.94 16.26
CA THR A 513 -14.56 11.18 16.65
C THR A 513 -14.83 12.31 15.67
N ALA A 514 -14.85 12.02 14.37
CA ALA A 514 -15.15 13.00 13.33
C ALA A 514 -16.58 13.55 13.42
N LEU A 515 -17.52 12.84 14.07
CA LEU A 515 -18.88 13.36 14.30
C LEU A 515 -18.87 14.60 15.20
N PHE A 516 -18.01 14.64 16.21
CA PHE A 516 -17.98 15.70 17.23
C PHE A 516 -16.81 16.67 17.07
N ARG A 517 -15.66 16.21 16.55
CA ARG A 517 -14.47 17.04 16.39
C ARG A 517 -14.32 17.54 14.96
N GLN A 518 -14.14 18.84 14.82
CA GLN A 518 -13.91 19.49 13.52
C GLN A 518 -12.43 19.55 13.12
N LYS A 519 -11.50 19.48 14.09
CA LYS A 519 -10.06 19.52 13.84
C LYS A 519 -9.42 18.19 14.24
N GLY A 520 -8.61 17.63 13.35
CA GLY A 520 -7.79 16.47 13.65
C GLY A 520 -6.40 16.88 14.11
N VAL A 521 -5.75 16.04 14.89
CA VAL A 521 -4.34 16.22 15.26
C VAL A 521 -3.50 15.43 14.27
N PHE A 522 -2.57 16.10 13.58
CA PHE A 522 -1.61 15.41 12.73
C PHE A 522 -0.59 14.68 13.61
N LEU A 523 -0.68 13.34 13.65
CA LEU A 523 0.28 12.50 14.34
C LEU A 523 1.29 11.95 13.32
N ARG A 524 2.58 12.24 13.57
CA ARG A 524 3.70 11.77 12.76
C ARG A 524 3.76 10.23 12.75
N THR A 525 4.11 9.68 11.59
CA THR A 525 4.48 8.28 11.43
C THR A 525 6.01 8.16 11.48
N PRO A 526 6.59 7.56 12.53
CA PRO A 526 8.05 7.41 12.61
C PRO A 526 8.60 6.62 11.41
N LYS A 527 9.74 7.08 10.87
CA LYS A 527 10.45 6.46 9.74
C LYS A 527 11.68 5.66 10.17
N ILE A 528 11.83 5.45 11.48
CA ILE A 528 12.92 4.69 12.09
C ILE A 528 12.33 3.43 12.71
N ARG A 529 13.00 2.30 12.51
CA ARG A 529 12.62 1.03 13.15
C ARG A 529 13.09 1.01 14.61
N PRO A 530 12.25 0.63 15.58
CA PRO A 530 12.66 0.50 16.98
C PRO A 530 13.67 -0.63 17.15
N GLN A 531 14.63 -0.44 18.05
CA GLN A 531 15.67 -1.45 18.35
C GLN A 531 15.16 -2.60 19.23
N HIS A 532 14.11 -2.39 20.03
CA HIS A 532 13.59 -3.41 20.95
C HIS A 532 12.21 -3.91 20.53
N ARG A 533 12.13 -5.20 20.22
CA ARG A 533 10.87 -5.89 19.94
C ARG A 533 10.34 -6.56 21.18
N ARG A 534 9.09 -6.27 21.57
CA ARG A 534 8.47 -6.83 22.78
C ARG A 534 7.02 -7.17 22.50
N TRP A 535 6.67 -8.45 22.63
CA TRP A 535 5.28 -8.93 22.51
C TRP A 535 4.33 -8.20 23.47
N GLN A 536 4.82 -7.78 24.64
CA GLN A 536 4.07 -6.96 25.60
C GLN A 536 3.58 -5.65 24.99
N ARG A 537 4.42 -5.00 24.18
CA ARG A 537 4.07 -3.75 23.50
C ARG A 537 2.94 -3.99 22.50
N ALA A 538 3.02 -5.07 21.71
CA ALA A 538 1.96 -5.44 20.77
C ALA A 538 0.60 -5.60 21.48
N LEU A 539 0.56 -6.27 22.64
CA LEU A 539 -0.68 -6.41 23.41
C LEU A 539 -1.16 -5.08 23.99
N LEU A 540 -0.26 -4.24 24.48
CA LEU A 540 -0.61 -2.93 25.05
C LEU A 540 -1.24 -2.00 24.00
N ILE A 541 -0.66 -1.93 22.79
CA ILE A 541 -1.19 -1.07 21.71
C ILE A 541 -2.50 -1.59 21.12
N THR A 542 -2.81 -2.88 21.31
CA THR A 542 -4.07 -3.52 20.89
C THR A 542 -4.97 -3.94 22.05
N ALA A 543 -4.78 -3.34 23.24
CA ALA A 543 -5.52 -3.77 24.43
C ALA A 543 -7.04 -3.58 24.27
N GLN A 544 -7.46 -2.50 23.59
CA GLN A 544 -8.87 -2.23 23.32
C GLN A 544 -9.46 -3.28 22.38
N GLU A 545 -8.78 -3.59 21.28
CA GLU A 545 -9.22 -4.61 20.31
C GLU A 545 -9.25 -6.01 20.94
N THR A 546 -8.27 -6.31 21.79
CA THR A 546 -8.20 -7.59 22.52
C THR A 546 -9.36 -7.72 23.50
N LEU A 547 -9.68 -6.67 24.25
CA LEU A 547 -10.82 -6.64 25.17
C LEU A 547 -12.14 -6.80 24.42
N LEU A 548 -12.34 -6.06 23.31
CA LEU A 548 -13.53 -6.18 22.48
C LEU A 548 -13.70 -7.60 21.92
N SER A 549 -12.62 -8.19 21.42
CA SER A 549 -12.61 -9.58 20.95
C SER A 549 -13.01 -10.55 22.06
N ALA A 550 -12.42 -10.42 23.25
CA ALA A 550 -12.70 -11.28 24.40
C ALA A 550 -14.16 -11.16 24.87
N VAL A 551 -14.71 -9.94 24.94
CA VAL A 551 -16.10 -9.69 25.33
C VAL A 551 -17.07 -10.32 24.33
N LEU A 552 -16.81 -10.19 23.03
CA LEU A 552 -17.68 -10.75 21.99
C LEU A 552 -17.62 -12.27 21.94
N VAL A 553 -16.43 -12.86 22.04
CA VAL A 553 -16.27 -14.32 22.12
C VAL A 553 -16.90 -14.87 23.39
N GLY A 554 -16.69 -14.20 24.54
CA GLY A 554 -17.33 -14.56 25.81
C GLY A 554 -18.86 -14.46 25.73
N GLY A 555 -19.39 -13.42 25.09
CA GLY A 555 -20.82 -13.27 24.84
C GLY A 555 -21.39 -14.38 23.96
N ALA A 556 -20.67 -14.77 22.90
CA ALA A 556 -21.04 -15.92 22.06
C ALA A 556 -21.08 -17.24 22.85
N LEU A 557 -20.08 -17.50 23.69
CA LEU A 557 -20.03 -18.67 24.55
C LEU A 557 -21.18 -18.66 25.57
N GLY A 558 -21.43 -17.53 26.23
CA GLY A 558 -22.55 -17.36 27.15
C GLY A 558 -23.90 -17.63 26.48
N MET A 559 -24.12 -17.05 25.30
CA MET A 559 -25.33 -17.32 24.49
C MET A 559 -25.45 -18.79 24.11
N SER A 560 -24.36 -19.46 23.74
CA SER A 560 -24.39 -20.88 23.36
C SER A 560 -24.81 -21.81 24.51
N LEU A 561 -24.51 -21.42 25.75
CA LEU A 561 -24.85 -22.18 26.95
C LEU A 561 -26.26 -21.84 27.47
N LEU A 562 -26.66 -20.56 27.42
CA LEU A 562 -27.90 -20.07 28.02
C LEU A 562 -29.09 -20.04 27.06
N GLN A 563 -28.86 -19.79 25.78
CA GLN A 563 -29.88 -19.64 24.74
C GLN A 563 -29.39 -20.19 23.38
N PRO A 564 -29.22 -21.52 23.25
CA PRO A 564 -28.66 -22.14 22.04
C PRO A 564 -29.51 -21.90 20.78
N ALA A 565 -30.78 -21.53 20.92
CA ALA A 565 -31.65 -21.14 19.80
C ALA A 565 -31.17 -19.87 19.06
N SER A 566 -30.27 -19.09 19.66
CA SER A 566 -29.72 -17.84 19.10
C SER A 566 -28.45 -18.06 18.26
N VAL A 567 -28.34 -19.18 17.53
CA VAL A 567 -27.16 -19.59 16.74
C VAL A 567 -26.62 -18.45 15.86
N LEU A 568 -27.49 -17.67 15.23
CA LEU A 568 -27.09 -16.57 14.37
C LEU A 568 -26.43 -15.41 15.12
N ALA A 569 -26.93 -15.07 16.32
CA ALA A 569 -26.31 -14.07 17.17
C ALA A 569 -24.94 -14.55 17.68
N ILE A 570 -24.83 -15.84 18.01
CA ILE A 570 -23.56 -16.49 18.37
C ILE A 570 -22.55 -16.36 17.23
N VAL A 571 -22.94 -16.70 15.99
CA VAL A 571 -22.06 -16.60 14.81
C VAL A 571 -21.63 -15.15 14.54
N LEU A 572 -22.54 -14.19 14.63
CA LEU A 572 -22.23 -12.76 14.46
C LEU A 572 -21.24 -12.25 15.52
N PHE A 573 -21.42 -12.65 16.78
CA PHE A 573 -20.50 -12.30 17.86
C PHE A 573 -19.11 -12.92 17.65
N LEU A 574 -19.04 -14.17 17.22
CA LEU A 574 -17.78 -14.83 16.89
C LEU A 574 -17.08 -14.16 15.70
N LEU A 575 -17.82 -13.81 14.65
CA LEU A 575 -17.30 -13.14 13.46
C LEU A 575 -16.73 -11.76 13.82
N GLN A 576 -17.47 -10.97 14.60
CA GLN A 576 -17.01 -9.66 15.04
C GLN A 576 -15.84 -9.77 16.04
N GLY A 577 -15.89 -10.74 16.93
CA GLY A 577 -14.80 -11.08 17.84
C GLY A 577 -13.52 -11.45 17.08
N LEU A 578 -13.65 -12.20 15.98
CA LEU A 578 -12.55 -12.53 15.08
C LEU A 578 -11.96 -11.28 14.41
N ILE A 579 -12.79 -10.37 13.88
CA ILE A 579 -12.35 -9.12 13.24
C ILE A 579 -11.45 -8.32 14.19
N TYR A 580 -11.90 -8.06 15.42
CA TYR A 580 -11.08 -7.33 16.40
C TYR A 580 -9.87 -8.14 16.88
N GLY A 581 -10.00 -9.47 16.92
CA GLY A 581 -8.89 -10.38 17.23
C GLY A 581 -7.75 -10.36 16.20
N MET A 582 -7.96 -9.84 14.98
CA MET A 582 -6.90 -9.71 13.98
C MET A 582 -5.86 -8.63 14.35
N ALA A 583 -6.25 -7.61 15.12
CA ALA A 583 -5.36 -6.53 15.54
C ALA A 583 -4.14 -7.00 16.35
N PRO A 584 -4.29 -7.75 17.47
CA PRO A 584 -3.13 -8.28 18.21
C PRO A 584 -2.26 -9.21 17.36
N VAL A 585 -2.84 -9.98 16.43
CA VAL A 585 -2.08 -10.84 15.51
C VAL A 585 -1.19 -10.01 14.58
N CYS A 586 -1.72 -8.94 13.98
CA CYS A 586 -0.95 -7.99 13.17
C CYS A 586 0.11 -7.24 13.98
N ALA A 587 -0.21 -6.85 15.21
CA ALA A 587 0.73 -6.17 16.09
C ALA A 587 1.92 -7.07 16.44
N LEU A 588 1.66 -8.34 16.75
CA LEU A 588 2.71 -9.35 16.96
C LEU A 588 3.52 -9.58 15.67
N ALA A 589 2.87 -9.56 14.51
CA ALA A 589 3.55 -9.66 13.21
C ALA A 589 4.55 -8.52 12.99
N ALA A 590 4.21 -7.29 13.40
CA ALA A 590 5.11 -6.13 13.33
C ALA A 590 6.35 -6.33 14.22
N GLU A 591 6.18 -6.96 15.37
CA GLU A 591 7.24 -7.36 16.29
C GLU A 591 8.01 -8.61 15.81
N GLY A 592 7.65 -9.19 14.66
CA GLY A 592 8.28 -10.38 14.08
C GLY A 592 7.78 -11.72 14.61
N ILE A 593 6.68 -11.72 15.37
CA ILE A 593 6.02 -12.92 15.90
C ILE A 593 4.80 -13.21 15.03
N TRP A 594 4.93 -14.18 14.12
CA TRP A 594 3.84 -14.56 13.21
C TRP A 594 3.11 -15.80 13.74
N LEU A 595 1.85 -15.61 14.17
CA LEU A 595 1.03 -16.66 14.79
C LEU A 595 0.25 -17.52 13.78
N ILE A 596 0.15 -17.11 12.52
CA ILE A 596 -0.62 -17.82 11.49
C ILE A 596 0.30 -18.83 10.77
N PRO A 597 -0.14 -20.08 10.50
CA PRO A 597 0.69 -21.08 9.85
C PRO A 597 1.33 -20.59 8.55
N ARG A 598 2.65 -20.76 8.41
CA ARG A 598 3.44 -20.46 7.20
C ARG A 598 3.08 -21.35 5.97
N ARG A 599 2.06 -22.19 6.09
CA ARG A 599 1.59 -23.09 5.03
C ARG A 599 0.41 -22.52 4.22
N LEU A 600 -0.14 -21.36 4.61
CA LEU A 600 -1.04 -20.62 3.72
C LEU A 600 -0.25 -20.11 2.50
N PRO A 601 -0.63 -20.47 1.25
CA PRO A 601 0.19 -20.23 0.05
C PRO A 601 0.48 -18.75 -0.18
N GLY A 602 1.72 -18.31 0.05
CA GLY A 602 2.11 -16.89 0.06
C GLY A 602 3.23 -16.58 1.05
N THR A 603 3.47 -17.49 2.00
CA THR A 603 4.44 -17.32 3.10
C THR A 603 5.69 -18.21 2.99
N ASN A 604 5.93 -18.82 1.81
CA ASN A 604 7.20 -19.51 1.54
C ASN A 604 8.34 -18.47 1.47
N GLY A 605 9.00 -18.25 2.60
CA GLY A 605 10.32 -17.68 2.63
C GLY A 605 11.26 -18.59 1.85
N SER A 606 11.81 -18.10 0.73
CA SER A 606 13.14 -18.57 0.38
C SER A 606 14.10 -18.00 1.43
N PRO A 607 15.15 -18.75 1.83
CA PRO A 607 16.29 -18.12 2.49
C PRO A 607 16.76 -16.99 1.58
N PHE A 608 16.90 -15.79 2.15
CA PHE A 608 17.23 -14.53 1.49
C PHE A 608 18.21 -14.75 0.33
N SER A 609 17.68 -14.91 -0.89
CA SER A 609 18.48 -14.99 -2.10
C SER A 609 18.45 -13.60 -2.70
N THR A 610 19.56 -12.87 -2.55
CA THR A 610 19.86 -11.64 -3.30
C THR A 610 20.06 -11.90 -4.80
N ARG A 611 19.75 -13.09 -5.33
CA ARG A 611 19.69 -13.29 -6.78
C ARG A 611 18.48 -12.56 -7.34
N ARG A 612 18.78 -11.39 -7.92
CA ARG A 612 17.96 -10.57 -8.81
C ARG A 612 16.58 -10.26 -8.24
N LEU A 613 16.41 -8.99 -7.83
CA LEU A 613 15.14 -8.29 -7.95
C LEU A 613 14.51 -8.74 -9.27
N ALA A 614 13.45 -9.53 -9.21
CA ALA A 614 12.66 -9.81 -10.39
C ALA A 614 12.18 -8.43 -10.88
N PRO A 615 12.35 -8.09 -12.17
CA PRO A 615 11.65 -6.95 -12.72
C PRO A 615 10.14 -7.14 -12.47
N PRO A 616 9.34 -6.06 -12.52
CA PRO A 616 7.89 -6.19 -12.58
C PRO A 616 7.52 -7.25 -13.64
N PRO A 617 6.37 -7.94 -13.50
CA PRO A 617 5.94 -8.93 -14.48
C PRO A 617 6.14 -8.37 -15.90
N PRO A 618 6.69 -9.17 -16.84
CA PRO A 618 6.99 -8.73 -18.19
C PRO A 618 5.68 -8.44 -18.92
N SER A 619 5.15 -7.23 -18.74
CA SER A 619 4.06 -6.69 -19.53
C SER A 619 4.15 -5.16 -19.69
N LEU A 620 5.28 -4.52 -19.32
CA LEU A 620 5.45 -3.07 -19.46
C LEU A 620 6.78 -2.64 -20.11
N LEU A 621 7.49 -3.58 -20.72
CA LEU A 621 8.47 -3.31 -21.78
C LEU A 621 8.18 -4.27 -22.93
N GLN A 622 7.19 -3.93 -23.77
CA GLN A 622 7.26 -4.37 -25.16
C GLN A 622 8.34 -3.52 -25.83
N GLU A 623 9.58 -4.00 -25.81
CA GLU A 623 10.56 -3.65 -26.82
C GLU A 623 10.09 -4.23 -28.15
N SER A 624 9.33 -3.47 -28.95
CA SER A 624 9.33 -3.54 -30.42
C SER A 624 8.22 -2.67 -31.03
N ALA A 625 8.51 -1.38 -31.30
CA ALA A 625 7.82 -0.61 -32.35
C ALA A 625 8.46 0.76 -32.69
N TRP A 626 9.69 1.07 -32.25
CA TRP A 626 10.28 2.41 -32.46
C TRP A 626 11.74 2.40 -32.92
N SER A 627 12.11 1.47 -33.82
CA SER A 627 13.42 1.55 -34.51
C SER A 627 13.49 0.78 -35.84
N ALA A 628 12.53 0.99 -36.76
CA ALA A 628 12.66 0.49 -38.13
C ALA A 628 11.98 1.40 -39.16
N SER A 629 12.40 2.65 -39.22
CA SER A 629 12.15 3.50 -40.39
C SER A 629 13.29 4.49 -40.58
N GLN A 630 14.49 3.98 -40.84
CA GLN A 630 15.54 4.65 -41.61
C GLN A 630 16.78 3.74 -41.63
N HIS A 631 16.89 2.91 -42.66
CA HIS A 631 18.08 2.78 -43.50
C HIS A 631 17.78 1.74 -44.58
N ARG A 632 17.65 2.23 -45.83
CA ARG A 632 17.75 1.42 -47.04
C ARG A 632 19.20 0.95 -47.18
N GLY A 633 19.41 -0.30 -47.61
CA GLY A 633 20.70 -0.70 -48.19
C GLY A 633 21.09 -2.18 -48.09
N HIS A 634 20.57 -2.99 -49.02
CA HIS A 634 21.28 -4.06 -49.76
C HIS A 634 21.67 -5.41 -49.08
N SER A 635 21.22 -6.46 -49.79
CA SER A 635 21.86 -7.75 -50.12
C SER A 635 22.06 -8.87 -49.08
N ALA A 636 21.21 -9.92 -49.27
CA ALA A 636 21.56 -11.30 -49.67
C ALA A 636 22.17 -12.33 -48.69
N GLY A 637 21.48 -13.49 -48.64
CA GLY A 637 22.03 -14.84 -48.39
C GLY A 637 22.29 -15.20 -46.91
N CYS A 638 22.20 -16.44 -46.44
CA CYS A 638 21.74 -17.71 -46.97
C CYS A 638 21.73 -18.73 -45.80
N HIS A 639 20.92 -19.78 -45.95
CA HIS A 639 21.04 -21.13 -45.36
C HIS A 639 20.82 -21.42 -43.86
N SER A 640 19.72 -22.16 -43.67
CA SER A 640 19.48 -23.26 -42.75
C SER A 640 20.64 -24.26 -42.57
N HIS A 641 20.79 -24.83 -41.37
CA HIS A 641 20.93 -26.29 -41.20
C HIS A 641 20.63 -26.72 -39.75
N SER A 642 19.65 -27.62 -39.62
CA SER A 642 19.49 -28.56 -38.53
C SER A 642 20.39 -29.78 -38.78
N LEU A 643 20.88 -30.44 -37.71
CA LEU A 643 21.21 -31.87 -37.73
C LEU A 643 21.23 -32.46 -36.31
N VAL A 644 20.83 -33.73 -36.26
CA VAL A 644 20.45 -34.61 -35.14
C VAL A 644 21.37 -35.85 -35.15
N ALA A 645 21.40 -36.58 -34.02
CA ALA A 645 21.88 -37.96 -33.76
C ALA A 645 23.38 -38.10 -33.40
N GLY A 646 23.85 -39.02 -32.55
CA GLY A 646 23.30 -40.16 -31.76
C GLY A 646 24.49 -40.86 -31.04
N SER A 647 24.35 -41.24 -29.76
CA SER A 647 24.37 -42.61 -29.18
C SER A 647 25.66 -43.48 -29.26
N GLY A 648 26.11 -43.99 -28.10
CA GLY A 648 26.85 -45.28 -27.93
C GLY A 648 28.24 -45.16 -27.26
N ASN A 649 28.35 -45.24 -25.92
CA ASN A 649 28.72 -46.42 -25.07
C ASN A 649 30.21 -46.85 -25.13
N ASP A 650 30.94 -46.70 -24.01
CA ASP A 650 31.44 -47.83 -23.19
C ASP A 650 32.27 -47.43 -21.95
N ALA A 651 32.21 -48.32 -20.94
CA ALA A 651 33.13 -48.55 -19.81
C ALA A 651 33.01 -47.76 -18.47
N ALA A 652 32.18 -48.34 -17.59
CA ALA A 652 32.42 -48.76 -16.20
C ALA A 652 33.37 -48.01 -15.22
N HIS A 653 32.78 -47.70 -14.05
CA HIS A 653 33.29 -47.79 -12.66
C HIS A 653 34.28 -46.73 -12.15
N GLY A 654 33.73 -45.85 -11.30
CA GLY A 654 34.49 -45.01 -10.37
C GLY A 654 33.59 -43.97 -9.72
N LYS A 655 33.10 -44.24 -8.52
CA LYS A 655 32.51 -43.20 -7.66
C LYS A 655 33.62 -42.20 -7.31
N THR A 656 33.64 -41.06 -7.99
CA THR A 656 34.39 -39.89 -7.52
C THR A 656 33.40 -38.94 -6.87
N GLU A 657 33.34 -39.04 -5.54
CA GLU A 657 32.79 -38.00 -4.68
C GLU A 657 33.43 -36.67 -5.06
N LEU A 658 32.63 -35.73 -5.55
CA LEU A 658 33.06 -34.35 -5.68
C LEU A 658 33.07 -33.76 -4.27
N VAL A 659 34.22 -33.90 -3.60
CA VAL A 659 34.51 -33.28 -2.30
C VAL A 659 34.38 -31.77 -2.47
N VAL A 660 33.23 -31.23 -2.09
CA VAL A 660 33.09 -29.80 -1.82
C VAL A 660 33.94 -29.54 -0.58
N PRO A 661 34.97 -28.67 -0.63
CA PRO A 661 35.73 -28.36 0.57
C PRO A 661 34.74 -27.78 1.59
N GLN A 662 34.66 -28.42 2.76
CA GLN A 662 33.98 -27.84 3.91
C GLN A 662 34.55 -26.43 4.08
N VAL A 663 33.73 -25.42 3.84
CA VAL A 663 34.08 -24.04 4.15
C VAL A 663 34.25 -23.99 5.66
N GLY A 664 35.51 -23.96 6.09
CA GLY A 664 35.90 -23.87 7.48
C GLY A 664 35.19 -22.72 8.16
N VAL A 665 34.82 -22.94 9.41
CA VAL A 665 34.33 -21.89 10.32
C VAL A 665 35.35 -20.74 10.29
N LEU A 666 34.96 -19.60 9.73
CA LEU A 666 35.73 -18.36 9.83
C LEU A 666 35.86 -18.02 11.32
N ARG A 667 37.08 -18.14 11.86
CA ARG A 667 37.41 -17.63 13.19
C ARG A 667 37.75 -16.15 13.04
N PHE A 668 37.03 -15.30 13.74
CA PHE A 668 37.26 -13.86 13.74
C PHE A 668 38.15 -13.50 14.93
N HIS A 669 39.28 -12.85 14.66
CA HIS A 669 40.14 -12.29 15.70
C HIS A 669 39.78 -10.82 15.92
N ALA A 670 39.48 -10.44 17.17
CA ALA A 670 39.44 -9.04 17.55
C ALA A 670 40.87 -8.48 17.42
N LEU A 671 41.02 -7.33 16.73
CA LEU A 671 42.30 -6.63 16.68
C LEU A 671 42.65 -6.15 18.09
N GLY A 672 43.70 -6.72 18.68
CA GLY A 672 44.26 -6.22 19.93
C GLY A 672 45.00 -4.89 19.70
N PRO A 673 45.20 -4.06 20.74
CA PRO A 673 45.75 -2.71 20.62
C PRO A 673 47.24 -2.62 20.19
N SER A 674 47.85 -3.70 19.70
CA SER A 674 49.29 -3.79 19.41
C SER A 674 49.64 -4.48 18.07
N VAL A 675 48.70 -4.58 17.13
CA VAL A 675 48.97 -5.16 15.80
C VAL A 675 49.65 -4.13 14.89
N SER A 676 50.92 -4.35 14.54
CA SER A 676 51.70 -3.52 13.63
C SER A 676 51.64 -4.06 12.19
N LEU A 677 51.08 -3.27 11.28
CA LEU A 677 51.05 -3.53 9.83
C LEU A 677 52.42 -3.19 9.20
N HIS A 678 53.10 -4.17 8.62
CA HIS A 678 54.29 -3.97 7.80
C HIS A 678 53.89 -3.66 6.35
N LEU A 679 54.15 -2.44 5.89
CA LEU A 679 54.02 -2.07 4.48
C LEU A 679 55.28 -2.51 3.72
N PRO A 680 55.16 -3.03 2.48
CA PRO A 680 56.31 -3.29 1.61
C PRO A 680 57.12 -1.99 1.41
N SER A 681 58.44 -2.12 1.39
CA SER A 681 59.45 -1.03 1.34
C SER A 681 59.21 0.04 0.27
N ASP A 682 58.43 -0.26 -0.75
CA ASP A 682 58.25 0.57 -1.93
C ASP A 682 57.12 1.61 -1.73
N ALA A 683 56.26 1.41 -0.73
CA ALA A 683 55.25 2.40 -0.30
C ALA A 683 55.83 3.48 0.63
N ASN A 684 57.08 3.31 1.06
CA ASN A 684 57.71 4.15 2.09
C ASN A 684 58.21 5.50 1.57
N GLN A 685 58.18 5.75 0.26
CA GLN A 685 58.51 7.07 -0.31
C GLN A 685 57.30 8.02 -0.37
N ALA A 686 56.08 7.52 -0.52
CA ALA A 686 54.86 8.36 -0.52
C ALA A 686 54.44 8.80 0.90
N LEU A 687 54.92 8.10 1.94
CA LEU A 687 54.62 8.34 3.35
C LEU A 687 55.63 9.25 4.07
N ARG A 688 56.63 9.81 3.36
CA ARG A 688 57.60 10.78 3.92
C ARG A 688 57.10 12.24 3.95
N GLY A 689 55.79 12.45 3.79
CA GLY A 689 55.13 13.71 4.16
C GLY A 689 54.81 13.70 5.67
N PRO A 690 54.56 14.87 6.31
CA PRO A 690 54.43 14.97 7.77
C PRO A 690 53.42 13.96 8.31
N THR A 691 53.82 13.31 9.41
CA THR A 691 53.30 12.09 10.06
C THR A 691 51.85 12.12 10.54
N GLU A 692 51.13 13.22 10.34
CA GLU A 692 49.72 13.33 10.70
C GLU A 692 48.83 13.23 9.46
N TRP A 693 48.01 12.18 9.43
CA TRP A 693 46.87 12.08 8.55
C TRP A 693 45.74 12.87 9.19
N THR A 694 45.31 13.95 8.54
CA THR A 694 44.13 14.72 8.96
C THR A 694 42.92 14.31 8.11
N THR A 695 41.72 14.59 8.60
CA THR A 695 40.48 14.37 7.83
C THR A 695 40.53 15.08 6.48
N ASP A 696 41.02 16.32 6.43
CA ASP A 696 41.23 17.10 5.19
C ASP A 696 42.14 16.39 4.16
N ARG A 697 43.20 15.70 4.60
CA ARG A 697 44.06 14.92 3.70
C ARG A 697 43.33 13.69 3.14
N LEU A 698 42.51 13.04 3.95
CA LEU A 698 41.66 11.93 3.51
C LEU A 698 40.66 12.37 2.42
N PHE A 699 40.11 13.59 2.55
CA PHE A 699 39.23 14.19 1.54
C PHE A 699 39.98 14.61 0.26
N SER A 700 41.19 15.16 0.39
CA SER A 700 42.02 15.57 -0.76
C SER A 700 42.45 14.39 -1.65
N ALA A 701 42.41 13.15 -1.14
CA ALA A 701 42.75 11.94 -1.87
C ALA A 701 41.82 11.66 -3.07
N GLN A 702 40.61 12.25 -3.12
CA GLN A 702 39.73 12.17 -4.30
C GLN A 702 40.27 12.87 -5.54
N GLN A 703 41.14 13.87 -5.37
CA GLN A 703 41.66 14.69 -6.46
C GLN A 703 43.09 14.29 -6.87
N ASN A 704 43.70 13.35 -6.14
CA ASN A 704 45.06 12.86 -6.40
C ASN A 704 45.06 11.33 -6.62
N PRO A 705 45.20 10.85 -7.88
CA PRO A 705 45.11 9.43 -8.24
C PRO A 705 46.09 8.53 -7.46
N SER A 706 47.27 9.05 -7.14
CA SER A 706 48.31 8.36 -6.36
C SER A 706 47.89 8.10 -4.90
N LEU A 707 47.18 9.05 -4.29
CA LEU A 707 46.64 8.94 -2.92
C LEU A 707 45.42 8.03 -2.86
N GLN A 708 44.56 8.06 -3.88
CA GLN A 708 43.40 7.16 -3.97
C GLN A 708 43.82 5.68 -3.99
N VAL A 709 44.84 5.34 -4.78
CA VAL A 709 45.39 3.97 -4.84
C VAL A 709 45.97 3.54 -3.49
N LEU A 710 46.57 4.47 -2.74
CA LEU A 710 47.11 4.20 -1.40
C LEU A 710 46.00 3.89 -0.40
N VAL A 711 44.94 4.71 -0.37
CA VAL A 711 43.78 4.50 0.52
C VAL A 711 43.06 3.18 0.20
N GLU A 712 42.86 2.87 -1.08
CA GLU A 712 42.26 1.60 -1.49
C GLU A 712 43.11 0.39 -1.06
N ARG A 713 44.44 0.47 -1.16
CA ARG A 713 45.35 -0.58 -0.68
C ARG A 713 45.35 -0.74 0.83
N ILE A 714 45.31 0.37 1.59
CA ILE A 714 45.20 0.34 3.07
C ILE A 714 43.90 -0.35 3.47
N LEU A 715 42.78 0.03 2.85
CA LEU A 715 41.47 -0.60 3.10
C LEU A 715 41.50 -2.10 2.75
N MET A 716 42.09 -2.49 1.62
CA MET A 716 42.23 -3.91 1.24
C MET A 716 43.09 -4.72 2.22
N GLN A 717 44.16 -4.16 2.75
CA GLN A 717 45.00 -4.83 3.76
C GLN A 717 44.28 -4.93 5.11
N LEU A 718 43.55 -3.89 5.52
CA LEU A 718 42.71 -3.94 6.71
C LEU A 718 41.59 -4.99 6.55
N PHE A 719 40.98 -5.07 5.36
CA PHE A 719 40.00 -6.10 5.04
C PHE A 719 40.59 -7.51 5.06
N ALA A 720 41.79 -7.69 4.52
CA ALA A 720 42.52 -8.96 4.54
C ALA A 720 42.77 -9.45 5.97
N GLN A 721 43.16 -8.54 6.86
CA GLN A 721 43.41 -8.85 8.26
C GLN A 721 42.13 -9.13 9.05
N VAL A 722 41.07 -8.33 8.87
CA VAL A 722 39.78 -8.55 9.53
C VAL A 722 39.15 -9.90 9.11
N LEU A 723 39.43 -10.35 7.88
CA LEU A 723 38.91 -11.61 7.34
C LEU A 723 39.87 -12.81 7.49
N ASP A 724 41.06 -12.61 8.06
CA ASP A 724 42.14 -13.61 8.13
C ASP A 724 42.44 -14.29 6.77
N ARG A 725 42.60 -13.48 5.71
CA ARG A 725 42.93 -13.96 4.36
C ARG A 725 44.07 -13.17 3.73
N PRO A 726 44.86 -13.77 2.81
CA PRO A 726 45.88 -13.04 2.07
C PRO A 726 45.27 -11.90 1.24
N ALA A 727 45.84 -10.70 1.28
CA ALA A 727 45.33 -9.53 0.55
C ALA A 727 45.21 -9.74 -0.96
N VAL A 728 46.05 -10.61 -1.53
CA VAL A 728 46.03 -11.00 -2.96
C VAL A 728 44.72 -11.69 -3.37
N CYS A 729 44.01 -12.29 -2.41
CA CYS A 729 42.71 -12.93 -2.65
C CYS A 729 41.53 -11.94 -2.63
N ILE A 730 41.74 -10.67 -2.25
CA ILE A 730 40.71 -9.65 -2.21
C ILE A 730 40.78 -8.84 -3.51
N LYS A 731 39.92 -9.19 -4.47
CA LYS A 731 39.91 -8.55 -5.81
C LYS A 731 39.12 -7.23 -5.88
N GLY A 732 38.51 -6.80 -4.78
CA GLY A 732 37.71 -5.57 -4.72
C GLY A 732 36.91 -5.46 -3.43
N THR A 733 36.36 -4.27 -3.17
CA THR A 733 35.50 -4.00 -1.99
C THR A 733 34.26 -4.90 -1.96
N SER A 734 33.77 -5.35 -3.13
CA SER A 734 32.69 -6.33 -3.26
C SER A 734 32.99 -7.68 -2.57
N HIS A 735 34.25 -8.12 -2.60
CA HIS A 735 34.66 -9.43 -2.08
C HIS A 735 34.51 -9.51 -0.55
N PHE A 736 34.73 -8.40 0.16
CA PHE A 736 34.50 -8.28 1.60
C PHE A 736 33.02 -8.48 1.98
N PHE A 737 32.09 -7.94 1.18
CA PHE A 737 30.64 -8.04 1.42
C PHE A 737 30.04 -9.38 1.01
N GLU A 738 30.74 -10.13 0.16
CA GLU A 738 30.39 -11.49 -0.25
C GLU A 738 30.84 -12.54 0.77
N SER A 739 31.88 -12.26 1.59
CA SER A 739 32.49 -13.24 2.50
C SER A 739 32.05 -13.22 3.98
N GLY A 740 31.34 -12.21 4.50
CA GLY A 740 30.99 -12.17 5.94
C GLY A 740 29.99 -11.08 6.33
N ARG A 741 29.28 -11.27 7.46
CA ARG A 741 28.06 -10.55 7.87
C ARG A 741 28.32 -9.57 9.04
N ASP A 742 27.52 -8.49 9.09
CA ASP A 742 27.15 -7.65 10.26
C ASP A 742 27.74 -6.23 10.41
N ALA A 743 27.10 -5.44 11.30
CA ALA A 743 27.45 -4.06 11.66
C ALA A 743 28.65 -3.96 12.62
N GLN A 744 28.98 -5.04 13.35
CA GLN A 744 30.14 -5.08 14.25
C GLN A 744 31.44 -5.11 13.44
N THR A 745 31.43 -5.80 12.29
CA THR A 745 32.57 -5.83 11.37
C THR A 745 32.84 -4.47 10.74
N LEU A 746 31.78 -3.71 10.38
CA LEU A 746 31.94 -2.32 9.92
C LEU A 746 32.41 -1.40 11.05
N SER A 747 31.90 -1.57 12.27
CA SER A 747 32.36 -0.80 13.43
C SER A 747 33.83 -1.07 13.74
N ALA A 748 34.28 -2.32 13.70
CA ALA A 748 35.67 -2.70 13.89
C ALA A 748 36.56 -2.13 12.77
N LEU A 749 36.07 -2.12 11.53
CA LEU A 749 36.77 -1.48 10.42
C LEU A 749 36.89 0.03 10.59
N LEU A 750 35.80 0.72 10.97
CA LEU A 750 35.81 2.16 11.20
C LEU A 750 36.73 2.53 12.38
N CYS A 751 36.66 1.81 13.50
CA CYS A 751 37.58 1.99 14.61
C CYS A 751 39.04 1.70 14.22
N ALA A 752 39.31 0.66 13.44
CA ALA A 752 40.66 0.37 12.95
C ALA A 752 41.18 1.46 11.99
N ILE A 753 40.30 2.07 11.19
CA ILE A 753 40.65 3.22 10.34
C ILE A 753 40.98 4.44 11.21
N GLU A 754 40.14 4.75 12.21
CA GLU A 754 40.37 5.83 13.17
C GLU A 754 41.69 5.66 13.95
N GLU A 755 41.94 4.46 14.48
CA GLU A 755 43.16 4.13 15.22
C GLU A 755 44.41 4.15 14.33
N ARG A 756 44.34 3.60 13.11
CA ARG A 756 45.53 3.49 12.24
C ARG A 756 45.91 4.82 11.61
N LEU A 757 44.92 5.64 11.28
CA LEU A 757 45.13 6.96 10.70
C LEU A 757 45.19 8.08 11.76
N GLN A 758 44.94 7.76 13.04
CA GLN A 758 44.88 8.74 14.13
C GLN A 758 43.87 9.86 13.85
N ILE A 759 42.76 9.53 13.21
CA ILE A 759 41.66 10.44 12.88
C ILE A 759 40.39 10.04 13.62
N ARG A 760 39.46 10.97 13.80
CA ARG A 760 38.11 10.68 14.30
C ARG A 760 37.13 10.95 13.18
N LEU A 761 36.41 9.93 12.72
CA LEU A 761 35.50 10.04 11.59
C LEU A 761 34.13 10.50 12.08
N SER A 762 33.72 11.71 11.70
CA SER A 762 32.36 12.17 11.98
C SER A 762 31.34 11.45 11.07
N PRO A 763 30.07 11.35 11.48
CA PRO A 763 29.00 10.84 10.61
C PRO A 763 28.92 11.59 9.27
N GLU A 764 29.25 12.89 9.25
CA GLU A 764 29.29 13.68 8.02
C GLU A 764 30.43 13.23 7.11
N GLU A 765 31.58 12.89 7.66
CA GLU A 765 32.75 12.45 6.90
C GLU A 765 32.54 11.07 6.26
N ILE A 766 31.80 10.21 6.96
CA ILE A 766 31.34 8.91 6.46
C ILE A 766 30.36 9.11 5.30
N ILE A 767 29.48 10.11 5.37
CA ILE A 767 28.47 10.40 4.34
C ILE A 767 29.10 11.02 3.08
N GLU A 768 30.14 11.82 3.24
CA GLU A 768 30.80 12.52 2.14
C GLU A 768 31.79 11.64 1.36
N HIS A 769 32.33 10.59 1.99
CA HIS A 769 33.30 9.71 1.34
C HIS A 769 32.61 8.58 0.52
N PRO A 770 32.86 8.42 -0.79
CA PRO A 770 32.08 7.53 -1.67
C PRO A 770 32.11 6.05 -1.26
N ILE A 771 33.22 5.60 -0.67
CA ILE A 771 33.40 4.23 -0.22
C ILE A 771 32.76 4.04 1.15
N LEU A 772 32.92 5.00 2.08
CA LEU A 772 32.37 4.91 3.44
C LEU A 772 30.85 5.10 3.43
N PHE A 773 30.34 5.97 2.57
CA PHE A 773 28.90 6.17 2.36
C PHE A 773 28.24 4.93 1.76
N ARG A 774 28.87 4.28 0.78
CA ARG A 774 28.39 3.00 0.24
C ARG A 774 28.44 1.90 1.30
N LEU A 775 29.51 1.83 2.10
CA LEU A 775 29.64 0.91 3.24
C LEU A 775 28.50 1.11 4.25
N ALA A 776 28.24 2.37 4.67
CA ALA A 776 27.17 2.73 5.59
C ALA A 776 25.77 2.46 5.02
N ALA A 777 25.53 2.80 3.75
CA ALA A 777 24.25 2.59 3.08
C ALA A 777 23.88 1.10 2.94
N ILE A 778 24.87 0.23 2.71
CA ILE A 778 24.71 -1.23 2.65
C ILE A 778 24.43 -1.80 4.06
N VAL A 779 25.07 -1.25 5.11
CA VAL A 779 24.79 -1.66 6.50
C VAL A 779 23.40 -1.24 6.95
N VAL A 780 22.93 -0.04 6.61
CA VAL A 780 21.53 0.37 6.86
C VAL A 780 20.54 -0.56 6.14
N GLN A 781 20.85 -0.98 4.91
CA GLN A 781 20.05 -1.98 4.18
C GLN A 781 20.08 -3.38 4.81
N ARG A 782 21.23 -3.81 5.37
CA ARG A 782 21.36 -5.15 5.99
C ARG A 782 20.93 -5.21 7.45
N GLN A 783 21.03 -4.14 8.25
CA GLN A 783 20.39 -4.04 9.58
C GLN A 783 18.87 -4.15 9.47
N ALA A 784 18.29 -3.62 8.40
CA ALA A 784 16.87 -3.85 8.10
C ALA A 784 16.54 -5.33 7.83
N ALA A 785 17.54 -6.13 7.39
CA ALA A 785 17.39 -7.53 6.98
C ALA A 785 17.87 -8.59 8.00
N MET A 786 18.74 -8.26 8.98
CA MET A 786 19.40 -9.24 9.86
C MET A 786 18.95 -9.25 11.32
N VAL A 787 17.65 -9.43 11.59
CA VAL A 787 17.23 -9.93 12.91
C VAL A 787 16.54 -11.28 12.78
N PRO A 788 17.26 -12.40 12.93
CA PRO A 788 16.69 -13.68 13.33
C PRO A 788 16.72 -13.85 14.85
N LEU A 789 15.68 -14.49 15.36
CA LEU A 789 15.52 -14.95 16.74
C LEU A 789 16.58 -16.02 17.11
N SER A 790 17.35 -15.81 18.17
CA SER A 790 17.82 -16.91 19.02
C SER A 790 17.97 -16.46 20.48
N THR A 791 17.50 -17.35 21.35
CA THR A 791 17.36 -17.33 22.80
C THR A 791 18.68 -17.18 23.60
N GLN A 792 18.56 -16.52 24.76
CA GLN A 792 19.31 -16.70 26.02
C GLN A 792 20.85 -16.55 26.06
N GLN A 793 21.35 -15.49 26.71
CA GLN A 793 21.90 -15.53 28.08
C GLN A 793 22.24 -14.10 28.58
N PRO A 794 22.06 -13.78 29.89
CA PRO A 794 22.43 -12.49 30.46
C PRO A 794 23.87 -12.53 31.01
N GLY A 795 24.73 -11.60 30.60
CA GLY A 795 26.05 -11.48 31.23
C GLY A 795 27.01 -10.48 30.58
N ARG A 796 27.22 -9.37 31.29
CA ARG A 796 28.44 -8.52 31.36
C ARG A 796 29.19 -8.17 30.05
N MET A 797 29.14 -6.90 29.64
CA MET A 797 30.19 -5.90 29.94
C MET A 797 29.75 -4.51 29.43
N ARG A 798 30.27 -3.48 30.11
CA ARG A 798 29.96 -2.04 29.97
C ARG A 798 30.20 -1.48 28.58
#